data_AF-A0AAX0BBH1-F1
#
_entry.id   AF-A0AAX0BBH1-F1
#
_cell.length_a   1.000
_cell.length_b   1.000
_cell.length_c   1.000
_cell.angle_alpha   90.00
_cell.angle_beta   90.00
_cell.angle_gamma   90.00
#
_symmetry.space_group_name_H-M   'P 1'
#
loop_
_entity.id
_entity.type
_entity.pdbx_description
1 polymer ?
#
loop_
_entity_poly.entity_id
_entity_poly.type
_entity_poly.pdbx_seq_one_letter_code
_entity_poly.pdbx_strand_id
1 'polypeptide(L)'
;MNLMKTLTLKNLKLNRKRTIVTIVGIILATALLSALVTLVSSFQYSVIEYQKQKGGDFHVKFSNVKMSELSEFKNNRNIESTFETMGMGFAKLDGCKNEDKPYAYVMATDEAGFERGCFKLIEGRMAKNEDEIVIPRHLKTNGRIDIKVGDEITLDVGKRYDSNTEGVISENSAYENEAETLTDTVTKHYKVVGIMERPGYGMEDYSAAGYTFVTYSDELAAIDNGTKSEASEADTTLTVYSRYTKKALRNKDAVTADIIGVDEKLFAKANNSSVEMSAEESDRFLKEMENAKYDIYMNGYLISYECVFPIDGTFKALFTVATVVALIIILTSVYCIKNSFNISITEKIRQYGMLASVGATRRQIKSSVKTEAAMLGVVGIPVGTMSGILASLILVKVVNALSAGWLNFALSFHTSLPALILAVILSIATIYFSATGSARRAAKVTPLEAIRNTKEIKIKSAKLKTPAIIGRIWGIGGVISYKNIKRNNKKYRTTVTSIVICSVTFIVISYFMSMAFSRVGMSYASVDYNIGINMSCKKDLDIEKLSKLLSGIEGAEDYLVGAGYDFDVSKPEYTKEYGEYCGQLYDDSEDVSQEFLITVLDDKSYDKYASDAGIKNAAAGAILVNKGTFDVYNENSSKYVKKEMELYKYKAGDTIECGYNVYDDASSDDNAAEGDTESSTDDNNAVEGDTESGTEDNSGYVDEETINNGVRKTVDVTIAGVTDKVPTGYKGYGNTTLLFMNQKGFESLWADGKSGNELKPGHASYSAYVVAENADEYQDTFEKETEGNTEYSQISFYVSNLDKEMRDEKSLFTLLGVFAYGLIVVIALIGITNIINTLSTGMELRSREFATLRSIGMTDKQFAGMVRLESVFISVKALVIGVPLGILISYLLCVMMNRMDDAIIYEPPYKAIILCIVVVIMLIYAIMKLSMTKLRHNNIIETIKNENL
;
A
#
# COMPACT_ATOMS: atom_id res chain seq x y z
N MET A 1 -14.98 -3.89 53.40
CA MET A 1 -14.46 -4.37 52.09
C MET A 1 -13.17 -5.20 52.22
N ASN A 2 -12.36 -5.02 53.28
CA ASN A 2 -11.09 -5.75 53.47
C ASN A 2 -11.22 -7.27 53.66
N LEU A 3 -12.20 -7.77 54.43
CA LEU A 3 -12.35 -9.22 54.67
C LEU A 3 -12.51 -10.04 53.37
N MET A 4 -13.36 -9.56 52.46
CA MET A 4 -13.64 -10.26 51.21
C MET A 4 -12.43 -10.26 50.27
N LYS A 5 -11.64 -9.19 50.27
CA LYS A 5 -10.36 -9.12 49.53
C LYS A 5 -9.35 -10.14 50.08
N THR A 6 -9.21 -10.21 51.41
CA THR A 6 -8.30 -11.17 52.06
C THR A 6 -8.70 -12.62 51.79
N LEU A 7 -10.00 -12.92 51.84
CA LEU A 7 -10.53 -14.25 51.51
C LEU A 7 -10.29 -14.61 50.04
N THR A 8 -10.51 -13.67 49.11
CA THR A 8 -10.22 -13.88 47.69
C THR A 8 -8.73 -14.19 47.48
N LEU A 9 -7.82 -13.43 48.09
CA LEU A 9 -6.38 -13.62 47.96
C LEU A 9 -5.93 -14.99 48.51
N LYS A 10 -6.40 -15.39 49.70
CA LYS A 10 -6.12 -16.72 50.27
C LYS A 10 -6.61 -17.83 49.35
N ASN A 11 -7.81 -17.70 48.79
CA ASN A 11 -8.37 -18.70 47.87
C ASN A 11 -7.58 -18.83 46.56
N LEU A 12 -7.07 -17.71 46.00
CA LEU A 12 -6.21 -17.75 44.82
C LEU A 12 -4.90 -18.52 45.09
N LYS A 13 -4.33 -18.35 46.30
CA LYS A 13 -3.12 -19.07 46.73
C LYS A 13 -3.33 -20.55 47.03
N LEU A 14 -4.54 -20.94 47.44
CA LEU A 14 -4.90 -22.34 47.69
C LEU A 14 -5.12 -23.10 46.36
N ASN A 15 -5.74 -22.46 45.36
CA ASN A 15 -6.06 -23.08 44.07
C ASN A 15 -5.03 -22.77 42.96
N ARG A 16 -3.74 -22.92 43.27
CA ARG A 16 -2.63 -22.44 42.41
C ARG A 16 -2.72 -22.88 40.95
N LYS A 17 -2.97 -24.16 40.68
CA LYS A 17 -3.04 -24.70 39.31
C LYS A 17 -4.07 -23.96 38.44
N ARG A 18 -5.23 -23.61 38.99
CA ARG A 18 -6.34 -22.96 38.27
C ARG A 18 -6.18 -21.45 38.18
N THR A 19 -5.64 -20.86 39.25
CA THR A 19 -5.20 -19.47 39.25
C THR A 19 -4.19 -19.24 38.12
N ILE A 20 -3.19 -20.13 37.98
CA ILE A 20 -2.19 -20.06 36.90
C ILE A 20 -2.85 -20.17 35.53
N VAL A 21 -3.74 -21.14 35.29
CA VAL A 21 -4.43 -21.27 33.99
C VAL A 21 -5.22 -20.01 33.61
N THR A 22 -5.89 -19.38 34.59
CA THR A 22 -6.63 -18.14 34.34
C THR A 22 -5.69 -16.98 34.05
N ILE A 23 -4.57 -16.87 34.78
CA ILE A 23 -3.54 -15.86 34.54
C ILE A 23 -2.91 -16.04 33.15
N VAL A 24 -2.56 -17.27 32.75
CA VAL A 24 -2.03 -17.57 31.41
C VAL A 24 -3.02 -17.17 30.32
N GLY A 25 -4.32 -17.45 30.50
CA GLY A 25 -5.34 -17.01 29.55
C GLY A 25 -5.45 -15.49 29.44
N ILE A 26 -5.24 -14.76 30.54
CA ILE A 26 -5.18 -13.30 30.54
C ILE A 26 -3.91 -12.82 29.83
N ILE A 27 -2.74 -13.41 30.16
CA ILE A 27 -1.44 -13.09 29.56
C ILE A 27 -1.49 -13.27 28.04
N LEU A 28 -2.03 -14.38 27.54
CA LEU A 28 -2.12 -14.64 26.10
C LEU A 28 -3.03 -13.62 25.39
N ALA A 29 -4.16 -13.26 26.01
CA ALA A 29 -5.07 -12.27 25.46
C ALA A 29 -4.44 -10.87 25.40
N THR A 30 -3.77 -10.45 26.47
CA THR A 30 -3.10 -9.14 26.55
C THR A 30 -1.87 -9.08 25.65
N ALA A 31 -1.09 -10.16 25.58
CA ALA A 31 0.07 -10.28 24.69
C ALA A 31 -0.31 -10.19 23.22
N LEU A 32 -1.44 -10.79 22.82
CA LEU A 32 -1.93 -10.69 21.45
C LEU A 32 -2.35 -9.26 21.08
N LEU A 33 -3.08 -8.58 21.97
CA LEU A 33 -3.49 -7.20 21.74
C LEU A 33 -2.30 -6.25 21.71
N SER A 34 -1.34 -6.39 22.62
CA SER A 34 -0.13 -5.57 22.60
C SER A 34 0.75 -5.89 21.40
N ALA A 35 0.92 -7.15 21.04
CA ALA A 35 1.69 -7.54 19.87
C ALA A 35 1.07 -6.98 18.58
N LEU A 36 -0.25 -7.10 18.39
CA LEU A 36 -0.94 -6.54 17.23
C LEU A 36 -0.67 -5.03 17.10
N VAL A 37 -0.85 -4.29 18.18
CA VAL A 37 -0.66 -2.84 18.17
C VAL A 37 0.80 -2.45 17.95
N THR A 38 1.74 -3.15 18.60
CA THR A 38 3.18 -2.92 18.41
C THR A 38 3.59 -3.21 16.97
N LEU A 39 3.08 -4.27 16.35
CA LEU A 39 3.38 -4.62 14.97
C LEU A 39 2.84 -3.59 13.98
N VAL A 40 1.59 -3.15 14.15
CA VAL A 40 1.01 -2.07 13.31
C VAL A 40 1.85 -0.79 13.44
N SER A 41 2.28 -0.46 14.66
CA SER A 41 3.12 0.72 14.91
C SER A 41 4.53 0.59 14.34
N SER A 42 5.12 -0.61 14.40
CA SER A 42 6.44 -0.91 13.81
C SER A 42 6.38 -0.87 12.28
N PHE A 43 5.31 -1.40 11.69
CA PHE A 43 5.10 -1.35 10.24
C PHE A 43 4.93 0.10 9.77
N GLN A 44 4.05 0.88 10.42
CA GLN A 44 3.89 2.30 10.12
C GLN A 44 5.22 3.05 10.20
N TYR A 45 5.95 2.86 11.30
CA TYR A 45 7.25 3.49 11.48
C TYR A 45 8.27 3.08 10.41
N SER A 46 8.32 1.80 10.03
CA SER A 46 9.24 1.33 8.99
C SER A 46 8.94 1.95 7.62
N VAL A 47 7.67 2.12 7.27
CA VAL A 47 7.25 2.77 6.02
C VAL A 47 7.57 4.28 6.05
N ILE A 48 7.37 4.95 7.18
CA ILE A 48 7.76 6.36 7.37
C ILE A 48 9.28 6.52 7.19
N GLU A 49 10.08 5.71 7.87
CA GLU A 49 11.55 5.76 7.76
C GLU A 49 12.04 5.49 6.33
N TYR A 50 11.43 4.50 5.65
CA TYR A 50 11.71 4.25 4.25
C TYR A 50 11.37 5.47 3.38
N GLN A 51 10.22 6.11 3.61
CA GLN A 51 9.83 7.29 2.85
C GLN A 51 10.72 8.51 3.15
N LYS A 52 11.19 8.67 4.39
CA LYS A 52 12.16 9.72 4.73
C LYS A 52 13.48 9.52 3.98
N GLN A 53 13.95 8.28 3.88
CA GLN A 53 15.17 7.98 3.13
C GLN A 53 14.99 8.18 1.62
N LYS A 54 13.80 7.87 1.07
CA LYS A 54 13.52 7.95 -0.37
C LYS A 54 13.16 9.37 -0.82
N GLY A 55 12.36 10.10 -0.06
CA GLY A 55 11.74 11.38 -0.45
C GLY A 55 11.97 12.53 0.53
N GLY A 56 12.86 12.36 1.51
CA GLY A 56 13.26 13.40 2.47
C GLY A 56 12.34 13.48 3.68
N ASP A 57 12.87 14.02 4.79
CA ASP A 57 12.17 14.21 6.05
C ASP A 57 11.52 15.60 6.16
N PHE A 58 10.58 15.88 5.26
CA PHE A 58 9.82 17.14 5.24
C PHE A 58 8.37 16.93 4.78
N HIS A 59 7.47 17.82 5.22
CA HIS A 59 6.07 17.81 4.80
C HIS A 59 5.82 18.75 3.62
N VAL A 60 6.39 19.96 3.68
CA VAL A 60 6.20 20.99 2.65
C VAL A 60 7.55 21.63 2.33
N LYS A 61 7.91 21.68 1.05
CA LYS A 61 9.00 22.46 0.48
C LYS A 61 8.44 23.83 0.12
N PHE A 62 9.11 24.90 0.55
CA PHE A 62 8.82 26.28 0.15
C PHE A 62 10.01 26.80 -0.64
N SER A 63 9.80 27.13 -1.90
CA SER A 63 10.83 27.71 -2.77
C SER A 63 10.80 29.24 -2.68
N ASN A 64 11.86 29.89 -3.16
CA ASN A 64 11.94 31.35 -3.28
C ASN A 64 11.82 32.13 -1.95
N VAL A 65 12.17 31.49 -0.83
CA VAL A 65 12.17 32.14 0.50
C VAL A 65 13.39 33.02 0.65
N LYS A 66 13.24 34.28 1.04
CA LYS A 66 14.40 35.15 1.29
C LYS A 66 15.10 34.73 2.59
N MET A 67 16.44 34.79 2.61
CA MET A 67 17.23 34.51 3.81
C MET A 67 16.75 35.32 5.03
N SER A 68 16.33 36.58 4.84
CA SER A 68 15.79 37.43 5.90
C SER A 68 14.47 36.93 6.52
N GLU A 69 13.74 36.07 5.81
CA GLU A 69 12.46 35.50 6.24
C GLU A 69 12.64 34.11 6.88
N LEU A 70 13.86 33.57 6.90
CA LEU A 70 14.13 32.23 7.43
C LEU A 70 13.73 32.11 8.92
N SER A 71 13.95 33.17 9.71
CA SER A 71 13.50 33.22 11.10
C SER A 71 11.98 33.15 11.26
N GLU A 72 11.18 33.53 10.25
CA GLU A 72 9.72 33.34 10.29
C GLU A 72 9.38 31.85 10.31
N PHE A 73 10.09 31.03 9.54
CA PHE A 73 9.92 29.58 9.51
C PHE A 73 10.48 28.91 10.76
N LYS A 74 11.72 29.25 11.17
CA LYS A 74 12.36 28.66 12.36
C LYS A 74 11.61 28.98 13.65
N ASN A 75 10.93 30.13 13.72
CA ASN A 75 10.12 30.53 14.89
C ASN A 75 8.62 30.21 14.74
N ASN A 76 8.19 29.59 13.63
CA ASN A 76 6.78 29.28 13.42
C ASN A 76 6.32 28.17 14.36
N ARG A 77 5.32 28.45 15.19
CA ARG A 77 4.73 27.48 16.14
C ARG A 77 4.17 26.21 15.49
N ASN A 78 3.84 26.27 14.20
CA ASN A 78 3.28 25.15 13.44
C ASN A 78 4.38 24.27 12.82
N ILE A 79 5.61 24.76 12.72
CA ILE A 79 6.77 24.06 12.18
C ILE A 79 7.56 23.46 13.35
N GLU A 80 7.79 22.15 13.29
CA GLU A 80 8.59 21.40 14.27
C GLU A 80 10.08 21.54 13.99
N SER A 81 10.45 21.50 12.71
CA SER A 81 11.83 21.64 12.28
C SER A 81 11.93 22.00 10.81
N THR A 82 13.04 22.62 10.41
CA THR A 82 13.37 22.91 9.02
C THR A 82 14.73 22.31 8.64
N PHE A 83 15.01 22.26 7.35
CA PHE A 83 16.36 22.28 6.80
C PHE A 83 16.32 23.09 5.51
N GLU A 84 17.46 23.63 5.10
CA GLU A 84 17.54 24.60 4.02
C GLU A 84 18.49 24.13 2.92
N THR A 85 18.14 24.45 1.67
CA THR A 85 19.07 24.32 0.54
C THR A 85 19.17 25.64 -0.21
N MET A 86 20.38 25.97 -0.65
CA MET A 86 20.68 27.13 -1.48
C MET A 86 21.01 26.65 -2.89
N GLY A 87 20.26 27.13 -3.88
CA GLY A 87 20.55 26.87 -5.28
C GLY A 87 21.73 27.74 -5.72
N MET A 88 22.92 27.15 -5.86
CA MET A 88 24.11 27.88 -6.29
C MET A 88 24.06 28.23 -7.78
N GLY A 89 23.34 27.41 -8.56
CA GLY A 89 23.09 27.63 -9.98
C GLY A 89 23.31 26.37 -10.81
N PHE A 90 23.36 26.56 -12.12
CA PHE A 90 23.59 25.51 -13.09
C PHE A 90 24.96 25.67 -13.75
N ALA A 91 25.61 24.56 -14.06
CA ALA A 91 26.84 24.53 -14.84
C ALA A 91 26.68 23.59 -16.02
N LYS A 92 27.06 24.03 -17.22
CA LYS A 92 27.02 23.17 -18.40
C LYS A 92 28.03 22.04 -18.23
N LEU A 93 27.60 20.80 -18.44
CA LEU A 93 28.45 19.64 -18.30
C LEU A 93 29.14 19.31 -19.62
N ASP A 94 30.47 19.42 -19.64
CA ASP A 94 31.28 19.05 -20.79
C ASP A 94 31.20 17.54 -21.06
N GLY A 95 30.86 17.18 -22.30
CA GLY A 95 30.74 15.79 -22.72
C GLY A 95 29.47 15.08 -22.27
N CYS A 96 28.52 15.79 -21.62
CA CYS A 96 27.20 15.23 -21.29
C CYS A 96 26.49 14.79 -22.57
N LYS A 97 25.91 13.60 -22.51
CA LYS A 97 25.24 12.93 -23.63
C LYS A 97 23.73 13.02 -23.61
N ASN A 98 23.15 13.32 -22.45
CA ASN A 98 21.73 13.60 -22.34
C ASN A 98 21.48 15.07 -22.73
N GLU A 99 20.92 15.27 -23.92
CA GLU A 99 20.64 16.61 -24.46
C GLU A 99 19.44 17.30 -23.78
N ASP A 100 18.61 16.55 -23.06
CA ASP A 100 17.47 17.07 -22.29
C ASP A 100 17.85 17.35 -20.82
N LYS A 101 19.08 16.97 -20.43
CA LYS A 101 19.64 17.22 -19.10
C LYS A 101 21.11 17.63 -19.19
N PRO A 102 21.44 18.77 -19.84
CA PRO A 102 22.82 19.12 -20.15
C PRO A 102 23.58 19.76 -18.98
N TYR A 103 22.91 20.06 -17.87
CA TYR A 103 23.49 20.81 -16.77
C TYR A 103 23.80 19.95 -15.54
N ALA A 104 24.76 20.39 -14.74
CA ALA A 104 24.81 20.08 -13.31
C ALA A 104 24.09 21.20 -12.57
N TYR A 105 23.10 20.86 -11.74
CA TYR A 105 22.51 21.80 -10.79
C TYR A 105 23.27 21.70 -9.48
N VAL A 106 24.01 22.75 -9.12
CA VAL A 106 24.78 22.80 -7.88
C VAL A 106 23.90 23.37 -6.79
N MET A 107 23.65 22.58 -5.76
CA MET A 107 22.97 23.00 -4.55
C MET A 107 23.91 22.91 -3.35
N ALA A 108 23.78 23.84 -2.41
CA ALA A 108 24.51 23.83 -1.15
C ALA A 108 23.54 23.60 0.01
N THR A 109 23.99 22.85 1.00
CA THR A 109 23.23 22.60 2.24
C THR A 109 24.17 22.40 3.41
N ASP A 110 23.64 22.34 4.62
CA ASP A 110 24.40 22.11 5.85
C ASP A 110 24.26 20.66 6.35
N GLU A 111 24.73 20.40 7.58
CA GLU A 111 24.61 19.07 8.20
C GLU A 111 23.14 18.65 8.36
N ALA A 112 22.23 19.57 8.68
CA ALA A 112 20.81 19.28 8.84
C ALA A 112 20.17 18.86 7.51
N GLY A 113 20.52 19.52 6.40
CA GLY A 113 20.05 19.13 5.08
C GLY A 113 20.68 17.84 4.56
N PHE A 114 21.93 17.52 4.89
CA PHE A 114 22.49 16.19 4.60
C PHE A 114 21.83 15.06 5.42
N GLU A 115 21.42 15.32 6.67
CA GLU A 115 20.76 14.32 7.52
C GLU A 115 19.30 14.08 7.12
N ARG A 116 18.57 15.16 6.78
CA ARG A 116 17.11 15.13 6.54
C ARG A 116 16.72 15.15 5.08
N GLY A 117 17.61 15.58 4.19
CA GLY A 117 17.44 15.45 2.75
C GLY A 117 17.45 13.99 2.31
N CYS A 118 17.10 13.76 1.04
CA CYS A 118 17.07 12.40 0.45
C CYS A 118 18.38 12.04 -0.24
N PHE A 119 19.51 12.39 0.36
CA PHE A 119 20.85 12.15 -0.18
C PHE A 119 21.39 10.80 0.32
N LYS A 120 21.10 9.71 -0.40
CA LYS A 120 21.57 8.38 -0.02
C LYS A 120 22.95 8.10 -0.61
N LEU A 121 23.97 8.11 0.24
CA LEU A 121 25.34 7.83 -0.18
C LEU A 121 25.54 6.36 -0.61
N ILE A 122 26.25 6.15 -1.72
CA ILE A 122 26.67 4.84 -2.24
C ILE A 122 28.14 4.61 -1.95
N GLU A 123 28.97 5.62 -2.22
CA GLU A 123 30.43 5.57 -2.08
C GLU A 123 30.97 6.88 -1.49
N GLY A 124 32.06 6.81 -0.71
CA GLY A 124 32.75 7.99 -0.18
C GLY A 124 32.10 8.54 1.09
N ARG A 125 31.88 9.86 1.15
CA ARG A 125 31.25 10.59 2.27
C ARG A 125 30.54 11.86 1.77
N MET A 126 29.70 12.46 2.61
CA MET A 126 29.13 13.78 2.34
C MET A 126 30.20 14.89 2.36
N ALA A 127 29.93 15.99 1.66
CA ALA A 127 30.74 17.20 1.65
C ALA A 127 30.78 17.84 3.05
N LYS A 128 31.93 18.43 3.42
CA LYS A 128 32.14 19.05 4.73
C LYS A 128 32.54 20.53 4.68
N ASN A 129 32.80 21.04 3.50
CA ASN A 129 33.15 22.43 3.21
C ASN A 129 32.75 22.76 1.77
N GLU A 130 32.82 24.04 1.41
CA GLU A 130 32.37 24.58 0.12
C GLU A 130 33.22 24.13 -1.08
N ASP A 131 34.40 23.55 -0.86
CA ASP A 131 35.29 23.05 -1.92
C ASP A 131 35.07 21.54 -2.19
N GLU A 132 34.17 20.90 -1.46
CA GLU A 132 33.84 19.47 -1.61
C GLU A 132 32.44 19.28 -2.19
N ILE A 133 32.25 18.27 -3.03
CA ILE A 133 30.96 18.00 -3.68
C ILE A 133 30.62 16.51 -3.72
N VAL A 134 29.33 16.23 -3.66
CA VAL A 134 28.75 14.90 -3.83
C VAL A 134 27.97 14.90 -5.13
N ILE A 135 28.20 13.88 -5.96
CA ILE A 135 27.58 13.75 -7.29
C ILE A 135 26.61 12.57 -7.34
N PRO A 136 25.58 12.61 -8.20
CA PRO A 136 24.63 11.52 -8.28
C PRO A 136 25.12 10.41 -9.21
N ARG A 137 24.87 9.14 -8.86
CA ARG A 137 25.25 7.95 -9.66
C ARG A 137 24.69 7.99 -11.07
N HIS A 138 23.47 8.52 -11.21
CA HIS A 138 22.82 8.58 -12.51
C HIS A 138 23.47 9.59 -13.47
N LEU A 139 24.43 10.42 -13.02
CA LEU A 139 25.30 11.16 -13.93
C LEU A 139 26.09 10.22 -14.85
N LYS A 140 26.52 9.07 -14.32
CA LYS A 140 27.22 8.05 -15.10
C LYS A 140 26.27 7.30 -16.05
N THR A 141 25.11 6.87 -15.54
CA THR A 141 24.19 6.03 -16.34
C THR A 141 23.32 6.83 -17.30
N ASN A 142 23.00 8.09 -17.00
CA ASN A 142 22.16 8.95 -17.84
C ASN A 142 23.00 10.03 -18.54
N GLY A 143 23.89 10.73 -17.81
CA GLY A 143 24.76 11.77 -18.40
C GLY A 143 25.97 11.24 -19.15
N ARG A 144 26.34 9.96 -18.92
CA ARG A 144 27.52 9.28 -19.47
C ARG A 144 28.85 9.92 -19.10
N ILE A 145 28.89 10.58 -17.94
CA ILE A 145 30.12 11.16 -17.38
C ILE A 145 30.56 10.31 -16.19
N ASP A 146 31.69 9.59 -16.35
CA ASP A 146 32.26 8.72 -15.30
C ASP A 146 33.24 9.52 -14.44
N ILE A 147 32.75 10.05 -13.32
CA ILE A 147 33.54 10.79 -12.32
C ILE A 147 33.66 9.93 -11.05
N LYS A 148 34.86 9.81 -10.50
CA LYS A 148 35.16 8.96 -9.34
C LYS A 148 35.38 9.78 -8.08
N VAL A 149 35.20 9.12 -6.93
CA VAL A 149 35.53 9.71 -5.64
C VAL A 149 37.04 10.00 -5.59
N GLY A 150 37.39 11.26 -5.32
CA GLY A 150 38.75 11.77 -5.28
C GLY A 150 39.12 12.65 -6.48
N ASP A 151 38.33 12.63 -7.56
CA ASP A 151 38.55 13.48 -8.73
C ASP A 151 38.27 14.96 -8.41
N GLU A 152 38.88 15.85 -9.19
CA GLU A 152 38.62 17.30 -9.15
C GLU A 152 37.80 17.70 -10.38
N ILE A 153 36.74 18.49 -10.16
CA ILE A 153 35.88 19.01 -11.21
C ILE A 153 35.85 20.54 -11.14
N THR A 154 35.83 21.17 -12.30
CA THR A 154 35.65 22.61 -12.45
C THR A 154 34.29 22.86 -13.08
N LEU A 155 33.49 23.73 -12.47
CA LEU A 155 32.14 24.06 -12.91
C LEU A 155 32.00 25.58 -13.04
N ASP A 156 31.54 26.04 -14.20
CA ASP A 156 31.14 27.44 -14.40
C ASP A 156 29.68 27.59 -14.03
N VAL A 157 29.43 27.89 -12.75
CA VAL A 157 28.08 27.90 -12.16
C VAL A 157 27.43 29.26 -12.39
N GLY A 158 26.33 29.29 -13.14
CA GLY A 158 25.54 30.49 -13.44
C GLY A 158 24.04 30.27 -13.26
N LYS A 159 23.23 31.21 -13.75
CA LYS A 159 21.75 31.13 -13.70
C LYS A 159 21.19 30.80 -15.07
N ARG A 160 20.15 29.96 -15.12
CA ARG A 160 19.39 29.67 -16.34
C ARG A 160 18.33 30.73 -16.54
N TYR A 161 18.28 31.29 -17.75
CA TYR A 161 17.29 32.26 -18.17
C TYR A 161 16.58 31.78 -19.43
N ASP A 162 15.27 32.01 -19.48
CA ASP A 162 14.49 31.92 -20.70
C ASP A 162 14.83 33.13 -21.59
N SER A 163 15.19 32.85 -22.83
CA SER A 163 15.63 33.83 -23.83
C SER A 163 14.46 34.64 -24.39
N ASN A 164 13.22 34.16 -24.24
CA ASN A 164 12.01 34.82 -24.72
C ASN A 164 11.42 35.76 -23.67
N THR A 165 11.40 35.34 -22.40
CA THR A 165 10.77 36.09 -21.31
C THR A 165 11.77 36.81 -20.39
N GLU A 166 13.08 36.55 -20.55
CA GLU A 166 14.15 36.95 -19.61
C GLU A 166 13.89 36.47 -18.16
N GLY A 167 12.98 35.50 -17.97
CA GLY A 167 12.64 34.91 -16.68
C GLY A 167 13.71 33.93 -16.19
N VAL A 168 13.91 33.86 -14.86
CA VAL A 168 14.80 32.85 -14.25
C VAL A 168 14.09 31.51 -14.26
N ILE A 169 14.74 30.49 -14.82
CA ILE A 169 14.20 29.12 -14.90
C ILE A 169 14.52 28.36 -13.62
N SER A 170 13.52 27.66 -13.09
CA SER A 170 13.61 26.92 -11.82
C SER A 170 14.47 25.65 -11.89
N GLU A 171 14.86 25.10 -10.73
CA GLU A 171 15.70 23.91 -10.65
C GLU A 171 15.07 22.63 -11.24
N ASN A 172 13.74 22.52 -11.19
CA ASN A 172 13.00 21.34 -11.64
C ASN A 172 12.38 21.52 -13.03
N SER A 173 12.51 22.69 -13.64
CA SER A 173 12.05 22.93 -15.02
C SER A 173 12.80 22.03 -16.00
N ALA A 174 12.05 21.50 -16.96
CA ALA A 174 12.62 20.76 -18.09
C ALA A 174 13.60 21.63 -18.88
N TYR A 175 14.41 20.99 -19.73
CA TYR A 175 15.29 21.71 -20.64
C TYR A 175 14.53 22.10 -21.91
N GLU A 176 14.43 23.39 -22.17
CA GLU A 176 13.89 23.93 -23.41
C GLU A 176 15.04 24.26 -24.37
N ASN A 177 15.08 23.54 -25.48
CA ASN A 177 16.18 23.63 -26.43
C ASN A 177 16.14 24.97 -27.17
N GLU A 178 17.30 25.63 -27.32
CA GLU A 178 17.48 26.88 -28.09
C GLU A 178 16.80 28.14 -27.53
N ALA A 179 15.94 28.01 -26.51
CA ALA A 179 15.30 29.12 -25.82
C ALA A 179 15.95 29.47 -24.47
N GLU A 180 17.11 28.91 -24.11
CA GLU A 180 17.72 29.15 -22.79
C GLU A 180 19.19 29.60 -22.85
N THR A 181 19.55 30.53 -21.96
CA THR A 181 20.95 30.96 -21.78
C THR A 181 21.42 30.78 -20.34
N LEU A 182 22.73 30.51 -20.18
CA LEU A 182 23.40 30.49 -18.89
C LEU A 182 24.22 31.78 -18.75
N THR A 183 23.85 32.65 -17.83
CA THR A 183 24.52 33.94 -17.59
C THR A 183 25.02 34.02 -16.14
N ASP A 184 25.80 35.07 -15.82
CA ASP A 184 26.39 35.30 -14.50
C ASP A 184 27.24 34.14 -13.94
N THR A 185 27.98 33.45 -14.81
CA THR A 185 28.77 32.27 -14.43
C THR A 185 29.97 32.61 -13.56
N VAL A 186 30.16 31.86 -12.49
CA VAL A 186 31.34 31.89 -11.61
C VAL A 186 32.02 30.54 -11.63
N THR A 187 33.31 30.52 -11.99
CA THR A 187 34.12 29.30 -11.97
C THR A 187 34.37 28.85 -10.53
N LYS A 188 33.98 27.61 -10.23
CA LYS A 188 34.18 26.94 -8.95
C LYS A 188 34.95 25.63 -9.15
N HIS A 189 35.85 25.32 -8.23
CA HIS A 189 36.62 24.09 -8.24
C HIS A 189 36.17 23.22 -7.07
N TYR A 190 35.78 21.99 -7.35
CA TYR A 190 35.31 21.05 -6.34
C TYR A 190 36.12 19.76 -6.36
N LYS A 191 36.36 19.22 -5.18
CA LYS A 191 36.80 17.84 -4.99
C LYS A 191 35.60 16.93 -4.79
N VAL A 192 35.49 15.89 -5.60
CA VAL A 192 34.42 14.89 -5.47
C VAL A 192 34.73 13.97 -4.29
N VAL A 193 33.89 14.01 -3.26
CA VAL A 193 34.10 13.24 -2.01
C VAL A 193 33.12 12.10 -1.81
N GLY A 194 32.06 12.05 -2.62
CA GLY A 194 31.08 10.99 -2.56
C GLY A 194 30.24 10.86 -3.82
N ILE A 195 29.69 9.66 -4.01
CA ILE A 195 28.68 9.35 -5.02
C ILE A 195 27.42 8.92 -4.28
N MET A 196 26.30 9.56 -4.60
CA MET A 196 24.99 9.28 -4.00
C MET A 196 24.02 8.69 -5.02
N GLU A 197 22.95 8.04 -4.56
CA GLU A 197 21.79 7.76 -5.40
C GLU A 197 21.14 9.06 -5.87
N ARG A 198 20.32 8.98 -6.92
CA ARG A 198 19.52 10.11 -7.37
C ARG A 198 18.65 10.62 -6.19
N PRO A 199 18.61 11.95 -5.92
CA PRO A 199 17.66 12.52 -4.96
C PRO A 199 16.21 12.17 -5.33
N GLY A 200 15.36 12.06 -4.31
CA GLY A 200 13.93 11.78 -4.48
C GLY A 200 13.16 12.88 -5.20
N TYR A 201 11.95 12.52 -5.63
CA TYR A 201 10.99 13.43 -6.27
C TYR A 201 10.65 14.63 -5.36
N GLY A 202 10.67 15.84 -5.92
CA GLY A 202 10.58 17.11 -5.19
C GLY A 202 11.94 17.75 -4.83
N MET A 203 13.04 17.00 -4.89
CA MET A 203 14.42 17.54 -4.89
C MET A 203 15.08 17.48 -6.28
N GLU A 204 14.81 16.42 -7.04
CA GLU A 204 15.23 16.33 -8.45
C GLU A 204 14.21 15.56 -9.28
N ASP A 205 13.38 16.28 -10.02
CA ASP A 205 12.32 15.67 -10.84
C ASP A 205 12.89 15.01 -12.11
N TYR A 206 12.21 13.97 -12.63
CA TYR A 206 12.73 13.16 -13.74
C TYR A 206 13.07 13.97 -14.99
N SER A 207 12.25 14.99 -15.26
CA SER A 207 12.41 15.95 -16.36
C SER A 207 13.40 17.08 -16.09
N ALA A 208 13.89 17.27 -14.86
CA ALA A 208 14.75 18.40 -14.52
C ALA A 208 16.03 18.45 -15.37
N ALA A 209 16.35 19.62 -15.92
CA ALA A 209 17.47 19.83 -16.85
C ALA A 209 18.88 19.68 -16.23
N GLY A 210 18.98 19.59 -14.90
CA GLY A 210 20.23 19.52 -14.15
C GLY A 210 20.38 18.25 -13.31
N TYR A 211 21.55 17.59 -13.35
CA TYR A 211 21.92 16.57 -12.38
C TYR A 211 22.22 17.24 -11.03
N THR A 212 21.57 16.83 -9.94
CA THR A 212 21.75 17.51 -8.65
C THR A 212 23.07 17.13 -8.00
N PHE A 213 23.96 18.11 -7.91
CA PHE A 213 25.25 18.04 -7.22
C PHE A 213 25.13 18.79 -5.89
N VAL A 214 25.63 18.20 -4.80
CA VAL A 214 25.40 18.74 -3.46
C VAL A 214 26.74 19.07 -2.79
N THR A 215 26.92 20.34 -2.45
CA THR A 215 28.07 20.85 -1.69
C THR A 215 27.64 21.29 -0.28
N TYR A 216 28.61 21.62 0.57
CA TYR A 216 28.37 22.10 1.93
C TYR A 216 28.34 23.62 1.97
N SER A 217 27.45 24.23 2.75
CA SER A 217 27.40 25.67 2.99
C SER A 217 27.88 26.00 4.41
N ASP A 218 29.01 26.68 4.53
CA ASP A 218 29.49 27.18 5.81
C ASP A 218 28.57 28.29 6.35
N GLU A 219 27.90 29.01 5.45
CA GLU A 219 26.96 30.06 5.78
C GLU A 219 25.67 29.54 6.42
N LEU A 220 25.00 28.57 5.80
CA LEU A 220 23.82 27.94 6.40
C LEU A 220 24.17 27.31 7.75
N ALA A 221 25.31 26.63 7.84
CA ALA A 221 25.79 26.07 9.10
C ALA A 221 26.05 27.15 10.17
N ALA A 222 26.58 28.32 9.78
CA ALA A 222 26.82 29.42 10.70
C ALA A 222 25.52 30.08 11.19
N ILE A 223 24.51 30.17 10.33
CA ILE A 223 23.17 30.67 10.65
C ILE A 223 22.45 29.69 11.59
N ASP A 224 22.47 28.39 11.29
CA ASP A 224 21.80 27.39 12.11
C ASP A 224 22.43 27.27 13.51
N ASN A 225 23.76 27.42 13.59
CA ASN A 225 24.48 27.49 14.87
C ASN A 225 24.34 28.85 15.61
N GLY A 226 23.62 29.82 15.04
CA GLY A 226 23.40 31.15 15.63
C GLY A 226 24.65 32.04 15.70
N THR A 227 25.68 31.72 14.91
CA THR A 227 26.96 32.44 14.88
C THR A 227 26.99 33.56 13.83
N LYS A 228 26.12 33.49 12.82
CA LYS A 228 25.82 34.58 11.87
C LYS A 228 24.33 34.92 11.91
N SER A 229 23.99 36.14 11.53
CA SER A 229 22.61 36.61 11.43
C SER A 229 22.15 36.56 9.99
N GLU A 230 20.89 36.15 9.76
CA GLU A 230 20.17 36.15 8.48
C GLU A 230 20.20 37.50 7.74
N ALA A 231 20.50 38.60 8.44
CA ALA A 231 20.59 39.94 7.88
C ALA A 231 21.85 40.23 7.05
N SER A 232 22.87 39.35 7.06
CA SER A 232 24.11 39.56 6.28
C SER A 232 23.94 39.32 4.79
N GLU A 233 22.94 38.53 4.38
CA GLU A 233 22.65 38.17 2.98
C GLU A 233 21.13 38.18 2.71
N ALA A 234 20.46 39.28 3.07
CA ALA A 234 18.99 39.36 3.10
C ALA A 234 18.30 39.01 1.76
N ASP A 235 18.96 39.25 0.62
CA ASP A 235 18.39 39.04 -0.71
C ASP A 235 18.66 37.64 -1.29
N THR A 236 19.49 36.81 -0.65
CA THR A 236 19.74 35.43 -1.08
C THR A 236 18.48 34.59 -0.90
N THR A 237 18.01 33.94 -1.97
CA THR A 237 16.85 33.05 -1.92
C THR A 237 17.25 31.63 -1.54
N LEU A 238 16.38 30.98 -0.79
CA LEU A 238 16.54 29.64 -0.26
C LEU A 238 15.32 28.80 -0.60
N THR A 239 15.51 27.49 -0.57
CA THR A 239 14.43 26.54 -0.41
C THR A 239 14.38 26.08 1.04
N VAL A 240 13.24 26.23 1.69
CA VAL A 240 13.01 25.81 3.08
C VAL A 240 12.14 24.57 3.11
N TYR A 241 12.71 23.47 3.56
CA TYR A 241 11.99 22.21 3.75
C TYR A 241 11.47 22.16 5.18
N SER A 242 10.14 22.19 5.31
CA SER A 242 9.47 22.32 6.60
C SER A 242 8.79 21.04 7.03
N ARG A 243 9.07 20.63 8.27
CA ARG A 243 8.36 19.55 8.96
C ARG A 243 7.38 20.15 9.95
N TYR A 244 6.08 20.05 9.64
CA TYR A 244 5.02 20.48 10.53
C TYR A 244 4.91 19.66 11.82
N THR A 245 4.54 20.32 12.91
CA THR A 245 4.14 19.67 14.16
C THR A 245 2.93 18.75 13.92
N LYS A 246 2.77 17.72 14.76
CA LYS A 246 1.61 16.80 14.68
C LYS A 246 0.24 17.48 14.71
N LYS A 247 0.13 18.67 15.32
CA LYS A 247 -1.12 19.44 15.36
C LYS A 247 -1.34 20.16 14.03
N ALA A 248 -0.30 20.80 13.50
CA ALA A 248 -0.34 21.50 12.22
C ALA A 248 -0.59 20.53 11.06
N LEU A 249 0.05 19.35 11.06
CA LEU A 249 -0.12 18.32 10.03
C LEU A 249 -1.59 17.89 9.83
N ARG A 250 -2.42 17.92 10.88
CA ARG A 250 -3.85 17.59 10.78
C ARG A 250 -4.68 18.63 10.04
N ASN A 251 -4.18 19.87 10.01
CA ASN A 251 -4.77 20.99 9.30
C ASN A 251 -3.77 21.50 8.25
N LYS A 252 -3.04 20.57 7.61
CA LYS A 252 -1.92 20.90 6.72
C LYS A 252 -2.29 21.97 5.70
N ASP A 253 -3.47 21.86 5.09
CA ASP A 253 -3.90 22.72 3.99
C ASP A 253 -4.14 24.15 4.49
N ALA A 254 -4.82 24.31 5.64
CA ALA A 254 -5.01 25.63 6.25
C ALA A 254 -3.69 26.24 6.74
N VAL A 255 -2.79 25.43 7.30
CA VAL A 255 -1.47 25.91 7.75
C VAL A 255 -0.61 26.35 6.57
N THR A 256 -0.60 25.57 5.49
CA THR A 256 0.15 25.92 4.27
C THR A 256 -0.44 27.16 3.62
N ALA A 257 -1.78 27.24 3.49
CA ALA A 257 -2.47 28.40 2.94
C ALA A 257 -2.18 29.70 3.72
N ASP A 258 -2.17 29.65 5.06
CA ASP A 258 -1.81 30.79 5.92
C ASP A 258 -0.35 31.24 5.71
N ILE A 259 0.58 30.29 5.50
CA ILE A 259 2.00 30.62 5.27
C ILE A 259 2.20 31.28 3.90
N ILE A 260 1.50 30.82 2.86
CA ILE A 260 1.63 31.35 1.49
C ILE A 260 0.68 32.52 1.19
N GLY A 261 -0.30 32.79 2.06
CA GLY A 261 -1.20 33.93 1.95
C GLY A 261 -2.44 33.75 1.06
N VAL A 262 -2.94 32.51 0.89
CA VAL A 262 -4.12 32.19 0.06
C VAL A 262 -5.33 31.76 0.91
N ASP A 263 -6.53 31.68 0.33
CA ASP A 263 -7.74 31.28 1.05
C ASP A 263 -7.68 29.81 1.51
N GLU A 264 -7.74 29.61 2.83
CA GLU A 264 -7.63 28.29 3.45
C GLU A 264 -8.66 27.27 2.92
N LYS A 265 -9.89 27.72 2.64
CA LYS A 265 -10.97 26.81 2.24
C LYS A 265 -10.82 26.42 0.78
N LEU A 266 -10.47 27.38 -0.07
CA LEU A 266 -10.24 27.16 -1.48
C LEU A 266 -9.04 26.24 -1.68
N PHE A 267 -7.93 26.51 -1.00
CA PHE A 267 -6.73 25.66 -1.02
C PHE A 267 -7.01 24.24 -0.50
N ALA A 268 -7.79 24.10 0.58
CA ALA A 268 -8.18 22.78 1.08
C ALA A 268 -9.13 22.03 0.14
N LYS A 269 -9.94 22.74 -0.64
CA LYS A 269 -10.84 22.16 -1.64
C LYS A 269 -10.05 21.65 -2.86
N ALA A 270 -9.12 22.46 -3.37
CA ALA A 270 -8.23 22.09 -4.46
C ALA A 270 -7.37 20.85 -4.14
N ASN A 271 -6.90 20.74 -2.89
CA ASN A 271 -6.12 19.60 -2.43
C ASN A 271 -6.96 18.35 -2.06
N ASN A 272 -8.27 18.36 -2.28
CA ASN A 272 -9.15 17.26 -1.94
C ASN A 272 -9.91 16.75 -3.17
N SER A 273 -9.35 15.72 -3.81
CA SER A 273 -9.92 15.07 -5.00
C SER A 273 -11.32 14.48 -4.84
N SER A 274 -11.85 14.37 -3.61
CA SER A 274 -13.23 13.93 -3.36
C SER A 274 -14.27 15.05 -3.43
N VAL A 275 -13.83 16.30 -3.64
CA VAL A 275 -14.69 17.48 -3.65
C VAL A 275 -14.53 18.21 -4.98
N GLU A 276 -15.58 18.23 -5.78
CA GLU A 276 -15.61 18.98 -7.05
C GLU A 276 -15.54 20.50 -6.80
N MET A 277 -14.73 21.17 -7.61
CA MET A 277 -14.65 22.64 -7.71
C MET A 277 -15.45 23.10 -8.92
N SER A 278 -16.19 24.21 -8.80
CA SER A 278 -16.75 24.87 -9.99
C SER A 278 -15.65 25.58 -10.77
N ALA A 279 -15.86 25.82 -12.07
CA ALA A 279 -14.93 26.60 -12.91
C ALA A 279 -14.53 27.93 -12.25
N GLU A 280 -15.50 28.70 -11.73
CA GLU A 280 -15.24 29.97 -11.01
C GLU A 280 -14.36 29.82 -9.76
N GLU A 281 -14.41 28.67 -9.08
CA GLU A 281 -13.56 28.40 -7.93
C GLU A 281 -12.15 27.99 -8.38
N SER A 282 -12.04 27.27 -9.50
CA SER A 282 -10.76 26.90 -10.12
C SER A 282 -10.00 28.13 -10.58
N ASP A 283 -10.65 29.02 -11.34
CA ASP A 283 -10.05 30.28 -11.82
C ASP A 283 -9.60 31.16 -10.64
N ARG A 284 -10.42 31.23 -9.58
CA ARG A 284 -10.05 31.97 -8.38
C ARG A 284 -8.85 31.35 -7.67
N PHE A 285 -8.76 30.03 -7.64
CA PHE A 285 -7.64 29.32 -7.02
C PHE A 285 -6.34 29.58 -7.77
N LEU A 286 -6.35 29.46 -9.10
CA LEU A 286 -5.18 29.74 -9.95
C LEU A 286 -4.65 31.17 -9.72
N LYS A 287 -5.56 32.15 -9.74
CA LYS A 287 -5.21 33.56 -9.47
C LYS A 287 -4.66 33.81 -8.06
N GLU A 288 -5.16 33.09 -7.05
CA GLU A 288 -4.60 33.18 -5.69
C GLU A 288 -3.21 32.53 -5.61
N MET A 289 -2.98 31.43 -6.33
CA MET A 289 -1.70 30.73 -6.38
C MET A 289 -0.62 31.53 -7.13
N GLU A 290 -0.96 32.24 -8.22
CA GLU A 290 -0.05 33.18 -8.90
C GLU A 290 0.46 34.28 -7.96
N ASN A 291 -0.37 34.71 -7.01
CA ASN A 291 -0.04 35.75 -6.04
C ASN A 291 0.46 35.18 -4.71
N ALA A 292 0.68 33.86 -4.63
CA ALA A 292 1.17 33.23 -3.41
C ALA A 292 2.58 33.71 -3.07
N LYS A 293 2.87 33.82 -1.78
CA LYS A 293 4.17 34.32 -1.29
C LYS A 293 5.35 33.42 -1.71
N TYR A 294 5.11 32.12 -1.82
CA TYR A 294 6.12 31.10 -2.10
C TYR A 294 5.52 29.99 -2.95
N ASP A 295 6.34 29.40 -3.83
CA ASP A 295 5.97 28.15 -4.49
C ASP A 295 6.10 26.99 -3.51
N ILE A 296 5.22 26.00 -3.63
CA ILE A 296 5.14 24.90 -2.69
C ILE A 296 5.17 23.54 -3.37
N TYR A 297 5.78 22.59 -2.68
CA TYR A 297 5.63 21.17 -2.96
C TYR A 297 5.29 20.41 -1.69
N MET A 298 4.22 19.62 -1.71
CA MET A 298 3.79 18.82 -0.57
C MET A 298 4.24 17.37 -0.73
N ASN A 299 4.96 16.84 0.25
CA ASN A 299 5.34 15.43 0.30
C ASN A 299 4.13 14.56 0.72
N GLY A 300 3.20 14.37 -0.22
CA GLY A 300 1.92 13.68 0.02
C GLY A 300 2.08 12.28 0.60
N TYR A 301 3.10 11.53 0.16
CA TYR A 301 3.40 10.20 0.68
C TYR A 301 3.76 10.23 2.17
N LEU A 302 4.75 11.04 2.57
CA LEU A 302 5.16 11.11 3.98
C LEU A 302 4.02 11.63 4.86
N ILE A 303 3.32 12.67 4.39
CA ILE A 303 2.13 13.22 5.06
C ILE A 303 1.08 12.12 5.27
N SER A 304 0.76 11.31 4.26
CA SER A 304 -0.25 10.24 4.35
C SER A 304 0.13 9.15 5.36
N TYR A 305 1.43 8.91 5.55
CA TYR A 305 1.93 7.87 6.46
C TYR A 305 2.00 8.35 7.92
N GLU A 306 2.25 9.64 8.13
CA GLU A 306 2.33 10.25 9.45
C GLU A 306 0.99 10.80 9.96
N CYS A 307 0.13 11.25 9.06
CA CYS A 307 -1.18 11.78 9.40
C CYS A 307 -2.17 10.63 9.66
N VAL A 308 -2.39 10.31 10.94
CA VAL A 308 -3.32 9.25 11.36
C VAL A 308 -4.79 9.68 11.18
N PHE A 309 -5.09 10.95 10.92
CA PHE A 309 -6.46 11.44 10.75
C PHE A 309 -6.54 12.66 9.82
N PRO A 310 -7.34 12.61 8.73
CA PRO A 310 -8.11 11.45 8.24
C PRO A 310 -7.19 10.28 7.84
N ILE A 311 -7.69 9.04 7.99
CA ILE A 311 -6.92 7.87 7.55
C ILE A 311 -7.27 7.65 6.07
N ASP A 312 -6.30 7.83 5.19
CA ASP A 312 -6.47 7.68 3.74
C ASP A 312 -5.54 6.60 3.16
N GLY A 313 -5.82 6.20 1.91
CA GLY A 313 -5.05 5.20 1.16
C GLY A 313 -4.78 3.89 1.89
N THR A 314 -3.54 3.40 1.77
CA THR A 314 -3.07 2.10 2.27
C THR A 314 -3.17 1.95 3.79
N PHE A 315 -2.97 3.02 4.56
CA PHE A 315 -3.07 2.97 6.02
C PHE A 315 -4.52 2.83 6.51
N LYS A 316 -5.50 3.34 5.76
CA LYS A 316 -6.93 3.15 6.05
C LYS A 316 -7.29 1.68 6.03
N ALA A 317 -6.83 0.95 5.02
CA ALA A 317 -6.98 -0.48 4.94
C ALA A 317 -6.27 -1.19 6.12
N LEU A 318 -5.01 -0.84 6.41
CA LEU A 318 -4.23 -1.44 7.50
C LEU A 318 -4.92 -1.28 8.87
N PHE A 319 -5.34 -0.06 9.23
CA PHE A 319 -6.00 0.21 10.52
C PHE A 319 -7.39 -0.43 10.60
N THR A 320 -8.14 -0.47 9.49
CA THR A 320 -9.43 -1.17 9.42
C THR A 320 -9.26 -2.65 9.72
N VAL A 321 -8.26 -3.29 9.10
CA VAL A 321 -7.94 -4.70 9.32
C VAL A 321 -7.47 -4.95 10.75
N ALA A 322 -6.55 -4.14 11.25
CA ALA A 322 -6.08 -4.23 12.63
C ALA A 322 -7.24 -4.12 13.63
N THR A 323 -8.22 -3.25 13.35
CA THR A 323 -9.43 -3.10 14.18
C THR A 323 -10.30 -4.36 14.14
N VAL A 324 -10.52 -4.95 12.96
CA VAL A 324 -11.25 -6.23 12.83
C VAL A 324 -10.55 -7.36 13.59
N VAL A 325 -9.23 -7.48 13.45
CA VAL A 325 -8.43 -8.48 14.15
C VAL A 325 -8.47 -8.25 15.67
N ALA A 326 -8.36 -7.01 16.14
CA ALA A 326 -8.48 -6.67 17.55
C ALA A 326 -9.86 -7.06 18.12
N LEU A 327 -10.95 -6.78 17.39
CA LEU A 327 -12.30 -7.18 17.79
C LEU A 327 -12.42 -8.71 17.91
N ILE A 328 -11.85 -9.45 16.96
CA ILE A 328 -11.80 -10.90 17.00
C ILE A 328 -11.03 -11.39 18.24
N ILE A 329 -9.84 -10.84 18.51
CA ILE A 329 -9.04 -11.18 19.70
C ILE A 329 -9.82 -10.90 20.98
N ILE A 330 -10.51 -9.76 21.07
CA ILE A 330 -11.34 -9.42 22.24
C ILE A 330 -12.46 -10.44 22.40
N LEU A 331 -13.22 -10.75 21.34
CA LEU A 331 -14.33 -11.70 21.40
C LEU A 331 -13.87 -13.12 21.79
N THR A 332 -12.77 -13.59 21.20
CA THR A 332 -12.15 -14.89 21.52
C THR A 332 -11.72 -14.94 22.99
N SER A 333 -11.03 -13.89 23.45
CA SER A 333 -10.47 -13.77 24.79
C SER A 333 -11.55 -13.68 25.85
N VAL A 334 -12.61 -12.89 25.61
CA VAL A 334 -13.75 -12.78 26.51
C VAL A 334 -14.35 -14.15 26.76
N TYR A 335 -14.48 -14.96 25.71
CA TYR A 335 -15.06 -16.30 25.83
C TYR A 335 -14.16 -17.26 26.60
N CYS A 336 -12.86 -17.27 26.29
CA CYS A 336 -11.88 -18.14 26.91
C CYS A 336 -11.72 -17.83 28.41
N ILE A 337 -11.57 -16.56 28.76
CA ILE A 337 -11.42 -16.11 30.15
C ILE A 337 -12.73 -16.35 30.93
N LYS A 338 -13.89 -16.08 30.33
CA LYS A 338 -15.20 -16.39 30.94
C LYS A 338 -15.35 -17.86 31.25
N ASN A 339 -14.88 -18.75 30.38
CA ASN A 339 -14.89 -20.18 30.63
C ASN A 339 -14.06 -20.55 31.87
N SER A 340 -12.84 -20.01 31.97
CA SER A 340 -11.98 -20.18 33.15
C SER A 340 -12.66 -19.71 34.45
N PHE A 341 -13.28 -18.52 34.44
CA PHE A 341 -14.02 -18.01 35.60
C PHE A 341 -15.25 -18.86 35.95
N ASN A 342 -15.95 -19.43 34.96
CA ASN A 342 -17.08 -20.32 35.22
C ASN A 342 -16.65 -21.60 35.95
N ILE A 343 -15.47 -22.12 35.61
CA ILE A 343 -14.88 -23.29 36.28
C ILE A 343 -14.51 -22.91 37.72
N SER A 344 -13.75 -21.82 37.91
CA SER A 344 -13.36 -21.31 39.24
C SER A 344 -14.57 -21.11 40.16
N ILE A 345 -15.66 -20.53 39.65
CA ILE A 345 -16.89 -20.31 40.43
C ILE A 345 -17.62 -21.62 40.75
N THR A 346 -17.59 -22.60 39.86
CA THR A 346 -18.28 -23.88 40.09
C THR A 346 -17.67 -24.62 41.28
N GLU A 347 -16.36 -24.51 41.47
CA GLU A 347 -15.66 -25.06 42.65
C GLU A 347 -15.92 -24.26 43.92
N LYS A 348 -16.01 -22.93 43.82
CA LYS A 348 -16.30 -22.03 44.95
C LYS A 348 -17.78 -21.93 45.30
N ILE A 349 -18.64 -22.69 44.60
CA ILE A 349 -20.09 -22.54 44.73
C ILE A 349 -20.57 -22.81 46.17
N ARG A 350 -19.98 -23.82 46.83
CA ARG A 350 -20.24 -24.15 48.25
C ARG A 350 -19.79 -23.02 49.18
N GLN A 351 -18.63 -22.43 48.92
CA GLN A 351 -18.10 -21.31 49.70
C GLN A 351 -19.01 -20.08 49.60
N TYR A 352 -19.47 -19.73 48.39
CA TYR A 352 -20.43 -18.63 48.22
C TYR A 352 -21.79 -18.92 48.84
N GLY A 353 -22.22 -20.19 48.83
CA GLY A 353 -23.41 -20.64 49.54
C GLY A 353 -23.32 -20.45 51.06
N MET A 354 -22.21 -20.86 51.65
CA MET A 354 -21.96 -20.67 53.10
C MET A 354 -21.90 -19.18 53.46
N LEU A 355 -21.20 -18.36 52.65
CA LEU A 355 -21.16 -16.90 52.86
C LEU A 355 -22.56 -16.28 52.76
N ALA A 356 -23.39 -16.73 51.82
CA ALA A 356 -24.76 -16.27 51.68
C ALA A 356 -25.64 -16.69 52.89
N SER A 357 -25.43 -17.88 53.47
CA SER A 357 -26.09 -18.30 54.73
C SER A 357 -25.72 -17.41 55.91
N VAL A 358 -24.47 -16.93 55.97
CA VAL A 358 -23.96 -16.05 57.03
C VAL A 358 -24.38 -14.58 56.81
N GLY A 359 -25.13 -14.28 55.73
CA GLY A 359 -25.69 -12.95 55.47
C GLY A 359 -24.96 -12.12 54.41
N ALA A 360 -24.03 -12.70 53.64
CA ALA A 360 -23.38 -11.98 52.54
C ALA A 360 -24.38 -11.63 51.43
N THR A 361 -24.43 -10.34 51.07
CA THR A 361 -25.34 -9.84 50.02
C THR A 361 -24.90 -10.28 48.62
N ARG A 362 -25.86 -10.36 47.68
CA ARG A 362 -25.58 -10.63 46.25
C ARG A 362 -24.57 -9.64 45.66
N ARG A 363 -24.59 -8.38 46.11
CA ARG A 363 -23.62 -7.34 45.70
C ARG A 363 -22.21 -7.68 46.20
N GLN A 364 -22.05 -8.15 47.43
CA GLN A 364 -20.76 -8.56 48.00
C GLN A 364 -20.18 -9.78 47.27
N ILE A 365 -21.00 -10.78 46.93
CA ILE A 365 -20.55 -11.96 46.15
C ILE A 365 -20.14 -11.57 44.73
N LYS A 366 -20.94 -10.75 44.04
CA LYS A 366 -20.60 -10.25 42.70
C LYS A 366 -19.31 -9.42 42.71
N SER A 367 -19.13 -8.58 43.73
CA SER A 367 -17.93 -7.77 43.92
C SER A 367 -16.70 -8.64 44.22
N SER A 368 -16.84 -9.70 45.01
CA SER A 368 -15.76 -10.66 45.29
C SER A 368 -15.19 -11.28 44.01
N VAL A 369 -16.06 -11.76 43.11
CA VAL A 369 -15.62 -12.33 41.81
C VAL A 369 -14.96 -11.29 40.91
N LYS A 370 -15.48 -10.06 40.87
CA LYS A 370 -14.85 -8.98 40.11
C LYS A 370 -13.49 -8.55 40.68
N THR A 371 -13.37 -8.57 42.00
CA THR A 371 -12.12 -8.27 42.71
C THR A 371 -11.08 -9.35 42.42
N GLU A 372 -11.50 -10.62 42.36
CA GLU A 372 -10.65 -11.73 41.92
C GLU A 372 -10.12 -11.48 40.51
N ALA A 373 -11.00 -11.14 39.57
CA ALA A 373 -10.61 -10.83 38.19
C ALA A 373 -9.63 -9.64 38.11
N ALA A 374 -9.86 -8.59 38.91
CA ALA A 374 -8.94 -7.46 39.00
C ALA A 374 -7.56 -7.87 39.53
N MET A 375 -7.50 -8.69 40.59
CA MET A 375 -6.23 -9.20 41.13
C MET A 375 -5.46 -10.03 40.11
N LEU A 376 -6.15 -10.87 39.33
CA LEU A 376 -5.52 -11.65 38.26
C LEU A 376 -5.07 -10.74 37.10
N GLY A 377 -5.84 -9.70 36.78
CA GLY A 377 -5.49 -8.70 35.77
C GLY A 377 -4.25 -7.88 36.13
N VAL A 378 -4.07 -7.51 37.41
CA VAL A 378 -2.87 -6.78 37.89
C VAL A 378 -1.58 -7.54 37.60
N VAL A 379 -1.62 -8.88 37.59
CA VAL A 379 -0.46 -9.71 37.23
C VAL A 379 -0.44 -10.01 35.73
N GLY A 380 -1.59 -10.40 35.16
CA GLY A 380 -1.66 -10.87 33.78
C GLY A 380 -1.49 -9.79 32.71
N ILE A 381 -1.95 -8.56 32.98
CA ILE A 381 -1.83 -7.46 32.01
C ILE A 381 -0.37 -7.04 31.84
N PRO A 382 0.40 -6.68 32.89
CA PRO A 382 1.79 -6.27 32.71
C PRO A 382 2.67 -7.35 32.07
N VAL A 383 2.53 -8.60 32.52
CA VAL A 383 3.30 -9.73 31.97
C VAL A 383 2.93 -9.98 30.52
N GLY A 384 1.64 -9.94 30.19
CA GLY A 384 1.21 -10.14 28.81
C GLY A 384 1.62 -9.00 27.89
N THR A 385 1.44 -7.74 28.30
CA THR A 385 1.91 -6.58 27.51
C THR A 385 3.39 -6.69 27.21
N MET A 386 4.23 -6.95 28.22
CA MET A 386 5.67 -7.15 28.07
C MET A 386 6.02 -8.33 27.15
N SER A 387 5.32 -9.46 27.30
CA SER A 387 5.54 -10.62 26.43
C SER A 387 5.11 -10.38 24.98
N GLY A 388 4.07 -9.56 24.75
CA GLY A 388 3.65 -9.19 23.40
C GLY A 388 4.64 -8.26 22.71
N ILE A 389 5.18 -7.28 23.44
CA ILE A 389 6.27 -6.41 22.96
C ILE A 389 7.51 -7.26 22.61
N LEU A 390 7.89 -8.19 23.50
CA LEU A 390 9.01 -9.11 23.27
C LEU A 390 8.75 -10.03 22.07
N ALA A 391 7.54 -10.56 21.91
CA ALA A 391 7.18 -11.38 20.76
C ALA A 391 7.28 -10.58 19.45
N SER A 392 6.81 -9.33 19.45
CA SER A 392 6.95 -8.43 18.29
C SER A 392 8.42 -8.12 17.98
N LEU A 393 9.26 -7.88 18.99
CA LEU A 393 10.72 -7.71 18.82
C LEU A 393 11.37 -8.91 18.14
N ILE A 394 11.10 -10.11 18.64
CA ILE A 394 11.63 -11.36 18.09
C ILE A 394 11.13 -11.54 16.66
N LEU A 395 9.84 -11.26 16.42
CA LEU A 395 9.24 -11.43 15.10
C LEU A 395 9.86 -10.48 14.07
N VAL A 396 10.07 -9.20 14.40
CA VAL A 396 10.74 -8.24 13.51
C VAL A 396 12.16 -8.72 13.16
N LYS A 397 12.92 -9.22 14.14
CA LYS A 397 14.26 -9.77 13.87
C LYS A 397 14.24 -11.02 12.98
N VAL A 398 13.33 -11.95 13.26
CA VAL A 398 13.17 -13.18 12.46
C VAL A 398 12.78 -12.82 11.04
N VAL A 399 11.85 -11.88 10.87
CA VAL A 399 11.45 -11.39 9.55
C VAL A 399 12.64 -10.78 8.83
N ASN A 400 13.34 -9.81 9.42
CA ASN A 400 14.50 -9.17 8.80
C ASN A 400 15.58 -10.18 8.40
N ALA A 401 15.77 -11.25 9.18
CA ALA A 401 16.70 -12.32 8.86
C ALA A 401 16.21 -13.24 7.72
N LEU A 402 14.91 -13.56 7.69
CA LEU A 402 14.29 -14.36 6.63
C LEU A 402 14.16 -13.59 5.31
N SER A 403 14.10 -12.26 5.39
CA SER A 403 13.98 -11.37 4.24
C SER A 403 15.30 -10.78 3.77
N ALA A 404 16.40 -11.04 4.49
CA ALA A 404 17.73 -10.59 4.12
C ALA A 404 18.07 -11.11 2.71
N GLY A 405 18.24 -10.20 1.76
CA GLY A 405 18.53 -10.50 0.35
C GLY A 405 17.37 -10.27 -0.62
N TRP A 406 16.12 -10.20 -0.17
CA TRP A 406 14.95 -9.91 -1.04
C TRP A 406 14.16 -8.65 -0.62
N LEU A 407 14.38 -8.12 0.59
CA LEU A 407 13.78 -6.84 1.04
C LEU A 407 14.78 -5.70 0.84
N ASN A 408 14.40 -4.68 0.05
CA ASN A 408 15.18 -3.43 -0.11
C ASN A 408 15.03 -2.45 1.07
N PHE A 409 14.21 -2.75 2.08
CA PHE A 409 14.11 -1.99 3.33
C PHE A 409 14.06 -2.90 4.56
N ALA A 410 14.70 -2.47 5.65
CA ALA A 410 14.72 -3.20 6.91
C ALA A 410 13.55 -2.78 7.80
N LEU A 411 12.90 -3.72 8.48
CA LEU A 411 11.91 -3.35 9.49
C LEU A 411 12.57 -2.79 10.74
N SER A 412 12.07 -1.65 11.14
CA SER A 412 12.42 -1.00 12.38
C SER A 412 11.39 -1.33 13.45
N PHE A 413 11.86 -1.92 14.54
CA PHE A 413 11.00 -2.16 15.69
C PHE A 413 10.66 -0.83 16.37
N HIS A 414 9.36 -0.53 16.47
CA HIS A 414 8.88 0.69 17.12
C HIS A 414 7.57 0.45 17.88
N THR A 415 7.44 1.06 19.06
CA THR A 415 6.28 0.93 19.94
C THR A 415 5.60 2.26 20.19
N SER A 416 4.32 2.37 19.79
CA SER A 416 3.49 3.52 20.11
C SER A 416 2.91 3.43 21.52
N LEU A 417 3.30 4.36 22.41
CA LEU A 417 2.80 4.41 23.79
C LEU A 417 1.28 4.63 23.87
N PRO A 418 0.65 5.56 23.12
CA PRO A 418 -0.81 5.73 23.12
C PRO A 418 -1.55 4.44 22.72
N ALA A 419 -1.02 3.74 21.73
CA ALA A 419 -1.63 2.53 21.23
C ALA A 419 -1.47 1.38 22.25
N LEU A 420 -0.34 1.28 22.95
CA LEU A 420 -0.16 0.33 24.06
C LEU A 420 -1.11 0.62 25.24
N ILE A 421 -1.33 1.90 25.58
CA ILE A 421 -2.31 2.30 26.60
C ILE A 421 -3.71 1.84 26.17
N LEU A 422 -4.09 2.05 24.91
CA LEU A 422 -5.35 1.55 24.36
C LEU A 422 -5.46 0.02 24.47
N ALA A 423 -4.41 -0.73 24.13
CA ALA A 423 -4.38 -2.19 24.28
C ALA A 423 -4.56 -2.64 25.74
N VAL A 424 -3.96 -1.91 26.70
CA VAL A 424 -4.15 -2.15 28.14
C VAL A 424 -5.60 -1.87 28.56
N ILE A 425 -6.20 -0.77 28.11
CA ILE A 425 -7.61 -0.43 28.38
C ILE A 425 -8.54 -1.52 27.82
N LEU A 426 -8.34 -1.94 26.58
CA LEU A 426 -9.10 -3.00 25.93
C LEU A 426 -8.93 -4.35 26.65
N SER A 427 -7.75 -4.62 27.18
CA SER A 427 -7.48 -5.80 28.00
C SER A 427 -8.22 -5.77 29.34
N ILE A 428 -8.23 -4.62 30.03
CA ILE A 428 -9.02 -4.42 31.27
C ILE A 428 -10.50 -4.63 30.97
N ALA A 429 -11.01 -4.04 29.89
CA ALA A 429 -12.40 -4.22 29.44
C ALA A 429 -12.71 -5.70 29.16
N THR A 430 -11.82 -6.40 28.46
CA THR A 430 -11.93 -7.83 28.14
C THR A 430 -12.06 -8.67 29.43
N ILE A 431 -11.20 -8.46 30.42
CA ILE A 431 -11.26 -9.17 31.71
C ILE A 431 -12.55 -8.85 32.46
N TYR A 432 -12.94 -7.58 32.47
CA TYR A 432 -14.15 -7.10 33.15
C TYR A 432 -15.43 -7.73 32.56
N PHE A 433 -15.57 -7.75 31.24
CA PHE A 433 -16.71 -8.37 30.57
C PHE A 433 -16.71 -9.88 30.76
N SER A 434 -15.54 -10.52 30.73
CA SER A 434 -15.37 -11.95 31.01
C SER A 434 -15.87 -12.35 32.39
N ALA A 435 -15.48 -11.59 33.42
CA ALA A 435 -15.84 -11.86 34.80
C ALA A 435 -17.30 -11.53 35.11
N THR A 436 -17.90 -10.56 34.41
CA THR A 436 -19.25 -10.06 34.73
C THR A 436 -20.33 -11.13 34.58
N GLY A 437 -20.28 -11.96 33.53
CA GLY A 437 -21.23 -13.06 33.36
C GLY A 437 -21.12 -14.10 34.49
N SER A 438 -19.90 -14.44 34.86
CA SER A 438 -19.58 -15.41 35.90
C SER A 438 -19.95 -14.87 37.30
N ALA A 439 -19.67 -13.60 37.58
CA ALA A 439 -20.05 -12.92 38.82
C ALA A 439 -21.57 -12.85 39.03
N ARG A 440 -22.33 -12.56 37.95
CA ARG A 440 -23.81 -12.59 37.99
C ARG A 440 -24.33 -13.99 38.32
N ARG A 441 -23.67 -15.04 37.83
CA ARG A 441 -24.02 -16.43 38.12
C ARG A 441 -23.74 -16.79 39.57
N ALA A 442 -22.56 -16.47 40.10
CA ALA A 442 -22.22 -16.72 41.51
C ALA A 442 -23.21 -16.07 42.48
N ALA A 443 -23.58 -14.81 42.24
CA ALA A 443 -24.50 -14.06 43.10
C ALA A 443 -25.95 -14.56 43.08
N LYS A 444 -26.32 -15.42 42.11
CA LYS A 444 -27.67 -16.00 42.01
C LYS A 444 -27.81 -17.36 42.69
N VAL A 445 -26.71 -17.99 43.08
CA VAL A 445 -26.73 -19.30 43.73
C VAL A 445 -27.32 -19.16 45.13
N THR A 446 -28.31 -19.99 45.47
CA THR A 446 -28.88 -20.00 46.83
C THR A 446 -28.04 -20.87 47.77
N PRO A 447 -28.04 -20.61 49.10
CA PRO A 447 -27.28 -21.44 50.03
C PRO A 447 -27.68 -22.92 49.99
N LEU A 448 -28.98 -23.21 49.83
CA LEU A 448 -29.50 -24.56 49.70
C LEU A 448 -29.00 -25.26 48.42
N GLU A 449 -28.99 -24.56 47.27
CA GLU A 449 -28.45 -25.08 46.01
C GLU A 449 -26.94 -25.34 46.07
N ALA A 450 -26.20 -24.57 46.86
CA ALA A 450 -24.76 -24.70 47.01
C ALA A 450 -24.34 -25.86 47.92
N ILE A 451 -25.19 -26.26 48.87
CA ILE A 451 -24.93 -27.35 49.84
C ILE A 451 -25.42 -28.70 49.28
N ARG A 452 -26.50 -28.74 48.49
CA ARG A 452 -26.90 -29.95 47.76
C ARG A 452 -25.94 -30.23 46.61
N ASN A 453 -24.98 -31.11 46.83
CA ASN A 453 -23.96 -31.49 45.83
C ASN A 453 -24.50 -32.37 44.68
N THR A 454 -25.79 -32.71 44.68
CA THR A 454 -26.44 -33.40 43.57
C THR A 454 -27.21 -32.40 42.72
N LYS A 455 -26.53 -31.85 41.70
CA LYS A 455 -27.24 -31.48 40.47
C LYS A 455 -27.67 -32.76 39.77
N GLU A 456 -28.63 -33.47 40.34
CA GLU A 456 -29.48 -34.34 39.53
C GLU A 456 -30.13 -33.44 38.49
N ILE A 457 -29.63 -33.49 37.27
CA ILE A 457 -30.19 -32.76 36.14
C ILE A 457 -31.56 -33.41 35.88
N LYS A 458 -32.61 -32.89 36.52
CA LYS A 458 -34.01 -33.29 36.29
C LYS A 458 -34.44 -32.85 34.89
N ILE A 459 -34.01 -33.58 33.86
CA ILE A 459 -34.48 -33.42 32.48
C ILE A 459 -35.54 -34.49 32.22
N LYS A 460 -36.73 -34.06 31.81
CA LYS A 460 -37.79 -34.96 31.34
C LYS A 460 -37.28 -35.81 30.17
N SER A 461 -37.49 -37.12 30.23
CA SER A 461 -37.07 -38.10 29.20
C SER A 461 -37.47 -37.70 27.78
N ALA A 462 -38.63 -37.05 27.60
CA ALA A 462 -39.10 -36.52 26.32
C ALA A 462 -38.15 -35.51 25.64
N LYS A 463 -37.33 -34.77 26.41
CA LYS A 463 -36.34 -33.82 25.87
C LYS A 463 -35.02 -34.47 25.45
N LEU A 464 -34.85 -35.78 25.69
CA LEU A 464 -33.64 -36.56 25.36
C LEU A 464 -33.85 -37.49 24.15
N LYS A 465 -34.86 -37.24 23.30
CA LYS A 465 -35.08 -38.00 22.07
C LYS A 465 -33.86 -37.90 21.13
N THR A 466 -33.50 -39.03 20.53
CA THR A 466 -32.40 -39.15 19.56
C THR A 466 -32.96 -39.46 18.18
N PRO A 467 -32.50 -38.78 17.11
CA PRO A 467 -32.84 -39.18 15.75
C PRO A 467 -32.48 -40.65 15.49
N ALA A 468 -33.34 -41.38 14.79
CA ALA A 468 -33.13 -42.81 14.50
C ALA A 468 -31.82 -43.06 13.73
N ILE A 469 -31.43 -42.10 12.88
CA ILE A 469 -30.19 -42.13 12.09
C ILE A 469 -28.95 -42.27 12.97
N ILE A 470 -28.92 -41.64 14.16
CA ILE A 470 -27.75 -41.71 15.07
C ILE A 470 -27.56 -43.12 15.60
N GLY A 471 -28.65 -43.80 15.97
CA GLY A 471 -28.59 -45.19 16.42
C GLY A 471 -28.26 -46.16 15.28
N ARG A 472 -28.70 -45.85 14.05
CA ARG A 472 -28.44 -46.69 12.87
C ARG A 472 -26.99 -46.62 12.39
N ILE A 473 -26.36 -45.44 12.40
CA ILE A 473 -24.99 -45.24 11.92
C ILE A 473 -23.95 -45.55 13.01
N TRP A 474 -24.22 -45.16 14.26
CA TRP A 474 -23.21 -45.15 15.33
C TRP A 474 -23.54 -46.05 16.52
N GLY A 475 -24.62 -46.83 16.43
CA GLY A 475 -25.04 -47.79 17.45
C GLY A 475 -25.35 -47.16 18.81
N ILE A 476 -25.24 -47.99 19.86
CA ILE A 476 -25.56 -47.60 21.25
C ILE A 476 -24.62 -46.47 21.74
N GLY A 477 -23.33 -46.52 21.36
CA GLY A 477 -22.35 -45.48 21.71
C GLY A 477 -22.78 -44.10 21.21
N GLY A 478 -23.24 -43.99 19.95
CA GLY A 478 -23.72 -42.73 19.39
C GLY A 478 -24.99 -42.19 20.06
N VAL A 479 -25.93 -43.07 20.41
CA VAL A 479 -27.15 -42.69 21.13
C VAL A 479 -26.82 -42.12 22.51
N ILE A 480 -25.90 -42.76 23.24
CA ILE A 480 -25.46 -42.28 24.57
C ILE A 480 -24.75 -40.93 24.44
N SER A 481 -23.80 -40.80 23.51
CA SER A 481 -23.06 -39.55 23.28
C SER A 481 -24.00 -38.39 22.93
N TYR A 482 -24.97 -38.61 22.04
CA TYR A 482 -25.89 -37.56 21.63
C TYR A 482 -26.89 -37.17 22.75
N LYS A 483 -27.41 -38.14 23.51
CA LYS A 483 -28.25 -37.85 24.70
C LYS A 483 -27.47 -37.03 25.71
N ASN A 484 -26.20 -37.35 25.90
CA ASN A 484 -25.35 -36.63 26.83
C ASN A 484 -25.09 -35.18 26.39
N ILE A 485 -24.90 -34.93 25.09
CA ILE A 485 -24.83 -33.56 24.55
C ILE A 485 -26.09 -32.75 24.88
N LYS A 486 -27.27 -33.34 24.70
CA LYS A 486 -28.55 -32.69 25.06
C LYS A 486 -28.69 -32.45 26.56
N ARG A 487 -28.21 -33.38 27.40
CA ARG A 487 -28.30 -33.30 28.86
C ARG A 487 -27.46 -32.16 29.44
N ASN A 488 -26.26 -31.89 28.92
CA ASN A 488 -25.36 -30.85 29.44
C ASN A 488 -25.15 -29.69 28.45
N ASN A 489 -26.22 -29.26 27.76
CA ASN A 489 -26.19 -28.32 26.64
C ASN A 489 -25.45 -27.00 26.95
N LYS A 490 -25.49 -26.50 28.20
CA LYS A 490 -24.78 -25.26 28.58
C LYS A 490 -23.26 -25.36 28.41
N LYS A 491 -22.67 -26.50 28.76
CA LYS A 491 -21.24 -26.78 28.61
C LYS A 491 -20.87 -27.08 27.15
N TYR A 492 -21.71 -27.81 26.43
CA TYR A 492 -21.45 -28.06 25.01
C TYR A 492 -21.52 -26.79 24.18
N ARG A 493 -22.46 -25.88 24.48
CA ARG A 493 -22.53 -24.57 23.83
C ARG A 493 -21.22 -23.79 24.01
N THR A 494 -20.54 -23.93 25.16
CA THR A 494 -19.24 -23.26 25.35
C THR A 494 -18.14 -23.81 24.46
N THR A 495 -18.01 -25.13 24.36
CA THR A 495 -17.03 -25.73 23.45
C THR A 495 -17.34 -25.43 21.98
N VAL A 496 -18.61 -25.51 21.57
CA VAL A 496 -19.05 -25.22 20.20
C VAL A 496 -18.72 -23.77 19.83
N THR A 497 -19.08 -22.79 20.67
CA THR A 497 -18.80 -21.38 20.37
C THR A 497 -17.30 -21.10 20.25
N SER A 498 -16.45 -21.74 21.06
CA SER A 498 -14.99 -21.55 20.96
C SER A 498 -14.43 -22.07 19.63
N ILE A 499 -14.88 -23.25 19.18
CA ILE A 499 -14.48 -23.80 17.87
C ILE A 499 -15.01 -22.93 16.73
N VAL A 500 -16.27 -22.46 16.81
CA VAL A 500 -16.88 -21.54 15.82
C VAL A 500 -16.02 -20.30 15.67
N ILE A 501 -15.67 -19.65 16.79
CA ILE A 501 -14.86 -18.43 16.78
C ILE A 501 -13.50 -18.70 16.11
N CYS A 502 -12.78 -19.76 16.49
CA CYS A 502 -11.48 -20.07 15.88
C CYS A 502 -11.59 -20.34 14.37
N SER A 503 -12.64 -21.05 13.96
CA SER A 503 -12.88 -21.38 12.54
C SER A 503 -13.19 -20.12 11.73
N VAL A 504 -14.05 -19.25 12.26
CA VAL A 504 -14.40 -17.96 11.64
C VAL A 504 -13.17 -17.08 11.51
N THR A 505 -12.40 -16.92 12.59
CA THR A 505 -11.16 -16.12 12.58
C THR A 505 -10.17 -16.62 11.54
N PHE A 506 -9.97 -17.94 11.47
CA PHE A 506 -9.07 -18.55 10.49
C PHE A 506 -9.52 -18.24 9.05
N ILE A 507 -10.81 -18.41 8.74
CA ILE A 507 -11.37 -18.17 7.40
C ILE A 507 -11.25 -16.69 7.03
N VAL A 508 -11.63 -15.78 7.94
CA VAL A 508 -11.60 -14.33 7.68
C VAL A 508 -10.18 -13.83 7.45
N ILE A 509 -9.22 -14.20 8.29
CA ILE A 509 -7.81 -13.80 8.12
C ILE A 509 -7.23 -14.43 6.84
N SER A 510 -7.55 -15.69 6.54
CA SER A 510 -7.05 -16.34 5.32
C SER A 510 -7.62 -15.72 4.05
N TYR A 511 -8.91 -15.34 4.05
CA TYR A 511 -9.53 -14.62 2.93
C TYR A 511 -8.85 -13.26 2.73
N PHE A 512 -8.67 -12.51 3.81
CA PHE A 512 -7.97 -11.23 3.77
C PHE A 512 -6.57 -11.39 3.18
N MET A 513 -5.82 -12.41 3.61
CA MET A 513 -4.48 -12.66 3.06
C MET A 513 -4.51 -13.06 1.59
N SER A 514 -5.44 -13.94 1.19
CA SER A 514 -5.59 -14.33 -0.21
C SER A 514 -5.88 -13.13 -1.10
N MET A 515 -6.74 -12.24 -0.65
CA MET A 515 -7.09 -11.01 -1.35
C MET A 515 -5.90 -10.05 -1.42
N ALA A 516 -5.16 -9.85 -0.32
CA ALA A 516 -3.95 -9.03 -0.30
C ALA A 516 -2.88 -9.54 -1.28
N PHE A 517 -2.62 -10.85 -1.31
CA PHE A 517 -1.69 -11.45 -2.29
C PHE A 517 -2.23 -11.40 -3.73
N SER A 518 -3.54 -11.52 -3.93
CA SER A 518 -4.13 -11.40 -5.27
C SER A 518 -4.00 -10.00 -5.84
N ARG A 519 -4.00 -8.95 -5.01
CA ARG A 519 -3.79 -7.57 -5.47
C ARG A 519 -2.39 -7.37 -6.04
N VAL A 520 -1.36 -7.85 -5.34
CA VAL A 520 0.01 -7.84 -5.86
C VAL A 520 0.11 -8.66 -7.14
N GLY A 521 -0.53 -9.84 -7.15
CA GLY A 521 -0.55 -10.68 -8.34
C GLY A 521 -1.21 -9.99 -9.53
N MET A 522 -2.35 -9.33 -9.35
CA MET A 522 -3.10 -8.70 -10.45
C MET A 522 -2.44 -7.42 -10.99
N SER A 523 -1.73 -6.65 -10.16
CA SER A 523 -1.08 -5.41 -10.61
C SER A 523 0.04 -5.65 -11.62
N TYR A 524 0.64 -6.85 -11.60
CA TYR A 524 1.80 -7.18 -12.43
C TYR A 524 1.62 -8.41 -13.32
N ALA A 525 0.72 -9.35 -13.00
CA ALA A 525 0.43 -10.50 -13.88
C ALA A 525 -0.28 -10.11 -15.18
N SER A 526 -0.74 -8.86 -15.29
CA SER A 526 -1.26 -8.31 -16.55
C SER A 526 -0.18 -7.86 -17.52
N VAL A 527 1.06 -7.69 -17.06
CA VAL A 527 2.17 -7.19 -17.87
C VAL A 527 2.92 -8.37 -18.47
N ASP A 528 3.12 -8.33 -19.78
CA ASP A 528 3.73 -9.40 -20.58
C ASP A 528 5.20 -9.14 -20.92
N TYR A 529 5.83 -8.21 -20.20
CA TYR A 529 7.25 -7.87 -20.25
C TYR A 529 7.77 -7.65 -18.83
N ASN A 530 9.08 -7.74 -18.63
CA ASN A 530 9.71 -7.46 -17.34
C ASN A 530 10.75 -6.33 -17.37
N ILE A 531 11.14 -5.86 -18.56
CA ILE A 531 11.94 -4.66 -18.78
C ILE A 531 11.19 -3.70 -19.71
N GLY A 532 10.85 -2.51 -19.22
CA GLY A 532 10.33 -1.40 -20.03
C GLY A 532 11.42 -0.36 -20.23
N ILE A 533 11.53 0.18 -21.44
CA ILE A 533 12.54 1.17 -21.81
C ILE A 533 11.80 2.33 -22.48
N ASN A 534 11.72 3.47 -21.81
CA ASN A 534 11.24 4.71 -22.41
C ASN A 534 12.44 5.54 -22.85
N MET A 535 12.31 6.20 -24.00
CA MET A 535 13.40 6.90 -24.66
C MET A 535 12.97 8.30 -25.06
N SER A 536 13.85 9.26 -24.78
CA SER A 536 13.78 10.61 -25.34
C SER A 536 14.96 10.81 -26.28
N CYS A 537 14.68 11.28 -27.50
CA CYS A 537 15.71 11.63 -28.49
C CYS A 537 15.27 12.81 -29.36
N LYS A 538 16.21 13.72 -29.65
CA LYS A 538 15.96 14.90 -30.50
C LYS A 538 15.95 14.60 -32.00
N LYS A 539 16.40 13.42 -32.42
CA LYS A 539 16.42 12.97 -33.81
C LYS A 539 15.69 11.66 -33.97
N ASP A 540 15.16 11.44 -35.17
CA ASP A 540 14.57 10.16 -35.54
C ASP A 540 15.50 8.99 -35.23
N LEU A 541 15.06 8.14 -34.30
CA LEU A 541 15.78 6.93 -33.95
C LEU A 541 15.42 5.82 -34.93
N ASP A 542 16.43 5.16 -35.48
CA ASP A 542 16.23 3.95 -36.28
C ASP A 542 15.81 2.78 -35.35
N ILE A 543 14.50 2.57 -35.26
CA ILE A 543 13.88 1.53 -34.44
C ILE A 543 14.36 0.11 -34.82
N GLU A 544 14.80 -0.11 -36.08
CA GLU A 544 15.34 -1.40 -36.53
C GLU A 544 16.73 -1.66 -35.95
N LYS A 545 17.56 -0.62 -35.83
CA LYS A 545 18.87 -0.75 -35.16
C LYS A 545 18.71 -0.96 -33.66
N LEU A 546 17.77 -0.26 -33.03
CA LEU A 546 17.47 -0.49 -31.62
C LEU A 546 16.94 -1.91 -31.38
N SER A 547 16.03 -2.39 -32.23
CA SER A 547 15.53 -3.77 -32.24
C SER A 547 16.70 -4.77 -32.28
N LYS A 548 17.72 -4.54 -33.13
CA LYS A 548 18.93 -5.38 -33.18
C LYS A 548 19.74 -5.35 -31.89
N LEU A 549 19.95 -4.17 -31.29
CA LEU A 549 20.67 -4.06 -30.00
C LEU A 549 19.97 -4.87 -28.91
N LEU A 550 18.67 -4.63 -28.72
CA LEU A 550 17.88 -5.31 -27.68
C LEU A 550 17.87 -6.82 -27.88
N SER A 551 17.70 -7.28 -29.13
CA SER A 551 17.75 -8.70 -29.47
C SER A 551 19.14 -9.33 -29.30
N GLY A 552 20.20 -8.53 -29.34
CA GLY A 552 21.59 -8.97 -29.26
C GLY A 552 22.09 -9.21 -27.83
N ILE A 553 21.37 -8.69 -26.84
CA ILE A 553 21.68 -8.89 -25.43
C ILE A 553 21.27 -10.31 -25.01
N GLU A 554 22.20 -11.03 -24.38
CA GLU A 554 21.97 -12.40 -23.91
C GLU A 554 20.81 -12.42 -22.89
N GLY A 555 19.86 -13.35 -23.07
CA GLY A 555 18.70 -13.49 -22.21
C GLY A 555 17.43 -12.76 -22.66
N ALA A 556 17.43 -12.00 -23.77
CA ALA A 556 16.17 -11.54 -24.39
C ALA A 556 15.42 -12.70 -25.07
N GLU A 557 14.28 -13.11 -24.49
CA GLU A 557 13.40 -14.12 -25.09
C GLU A 557 12.50 -13.50 -26.16
N ASP A 558 12.00 -12.29 -25.89
CA ASP A 558 11.02 -11.60 -26.71
C ASP A 558 11.12 -10.09 -26.51
N TYR A 559 10.69 -9.30 -27.49
CA TYR A 559 10.71 -7.84 -27.39
C TYR A 559 9.72 -7.19 -28.35
N LEU A 560 9.43 -5.93 -28.07
CA LEU A 560 8.70 -5.01 -28.92
C LEU A 560 9.37 -3.64 -28.89
N VAL A 561 9.57 -3.02 -30.04
CA VAL A 561 10.07 -1.65 -30.17
C VAL A 561 9.08 -0.83 -30.96
N GLY A 562 8.75 0.36 -30.45
CA GLY A 562 7.77 1.25 -31.07
C GLY A 562 8.15 2.72 -30.97
N ALA A 563 7.74 3.49 -31.97
CA ALA A 563 7.72 4.95 -31.97
C ALA A 563 6.28 5.44 -32.07
N GLY A 564 5.80 6.13 -31.04
CA GLY A 564 4.45 6.70 -30.97
C GLY A 564 4.40 8.10 -31.55
N TYR A 565 3.35 8.37 -32.32
CA TYR A 565 3.04 9.67 -32.90
C TYR A 565 1.58 10.01 -32.61
N ASP A 566 1.35 11.18 -32.02
CA ASP A 566 0.01 11.65 -31.69
C ASP A 566 -0.62 12.34 -32.90
N PHE A 567 -1.84 11.92 -33.20
CA PHE A 567 -2.71 12.50 -34.20
C PHE A 567 -4.06 12.77 -33.55
N ASP A 568 -4.87 13.61 -34.17
CA ASP A 568 -6.27 13.74 -33.79
C ASP A 568 -7.21 13.48 -34.97
N VAL A 569 -8.39 12.97 -34.68
CA VAL A 569 -9.41 12.66 -35.67
C VAL A 569 -10.63 13.53 -35.38
N SER A 570 -10.98 14.38 -36.33
CA SER A 570 -12.19 15.18 -36.27
C SER A 570 -13.42 14.29 -36.55
N LYS A 571 -14.35 14.21 -35.60
CA LYS A 571 -15.62 13.46 -35.71
C LYS A 571 -15.45 11.95 -36.05
N PRO A 572 -14.77 11.17 -35.19
CA PRO A 572 -14.58 9.75 -35.44
C PRO A 572 -15.91 8.96 -35.39
N GLU A 573 -15.97 7.83 -36.10
CA GLU A 573 -17.19 7.03 -36.21
C GLU A 573 -17.45 6.17 -34.96
N TYR A 574 -17.88 6.76 -33.86
CA TYR A 574 -18.12 6.04 -32.60
C TYR A 574 -19.19 4.95 -32.73
N THR A 575 -19.03 3.88 -31.94
CA THR A 575 -20.19 3.04 -31.59
C THR A 575 -21.17 3.84 -30.73
N LYS A 576 -22.44 3.44 -30.73
CA LYS A 576 -23.46 4.14 -29.94
C LYS A 576 -23.12 4.16 -28.44
N GLU A 577 -22.63 3.03 -27.94
CA GLU A 577 -22.33 2.84 -26.52
C GLU A 577 -21.11 3.64 -26.08
N TYR A 578 -20.05 3.68 -26.89
CA TYR A 578 -18.87 4.49 -26.59
C TYR A 578 -19.12 5.99 -26.79
N GLY A 579 -19.88 6.39 -27.82
CA GLY A 579 -20.28 7.79 -28.01
C GLY A 579 -21.13 8.34 -26.84
N GLU A 580 -22.04 7.53 -26.28
CA GLU A 580 -22.79 7.89 -25.06
C GLU A 580 -21.89 8.03 -23.83
N TYR A 581 -20.80 7.25 -23.74
CA TYR A 581 -19.79 7.38 -22.68
C TYR A 581 -18.97 8.66 -22.84
N CYS A 582 -18.48 8.95 -24.05
CA CYS A 582 -17.75 10.19 -24.35
C CYS A 582 -18.61 11.42 -24.06
N GLY A 583 -19.89 11.43 -24.45
CA GLY A 583 -20.81 12.56 -24.17
C GLY A 583 -21.21 12.72 -22.70
N GLN A 584 -20.88 11.77 -21.81
CA GLN A 584 -20.99 11.97 -20.36
C GLN A 584 -19.72 12.60 -19.77
N LEU A 585 -18.57 12.40 -20.42
CA LEU A 585 -17.28 12.94 -19.99
C LEU A 585 -17.03 14.36 -20.52
N TYR A 586 -17.48 14.65 -21.74
CA TYR A 586 -17.23 15.90 -22.44
C TYR A 586 -18.57 16.63 -22.71
N ASP A 587 -18.71 17.88 -22.25
CA ASP A 587 -19.98 18.62 -22.17
C ASP A 587 -20.59 19.05 -23.53
N ASP A 588 -19.90 18.81 -24.67
CA ASP A 588 -20.38 19.13 -26.03
C ASP A 588 -19.94 18.09 -27.10
N SER A 589 -20.67 16.97 -27.18
CA SER A 589 -20.23 15.73 -27.86
C SER A 589 -20.31 15.65 -29.40
N GLU A 590 -20.57 16.72 -30.15
CA GLU A 590 -20.65 16.65 -31.64
C GLU A 590 -19.42 17.20 -32.39
N ASP A 591 -18.53 17.95 -31.74
CA ASP A 591 -17.38 18.60 -32.39
C ASP A 591 -16.00 18.28 -31.76
N VAL A 592 -15.91 17.41 -30.75
CA VAL A 592 -14.63 17.10 -30.08
C VAL A 592 -13.77 16.17 -30.94
N SER A 593 -12.56 16.61 -31.29
CA SER A 593 -11.52 15.78 -31.90
C SER A 593 -11.02 14.73 -30.89
N GLN A 594 -10.70 13.52 -31.36
CA GLN A 594 -10.13 12.47 -30.50
C GLN A 594 -8.68 12.21 -30.83
N GLU A 595 -7.88 12.05 -29.79
CA GLU A 595 -6.48 11.66 -29.91
C GLU A 595 -6.33 10.18 -30.30
N PHE A 596 -5.57 9.97 -31.38
CA PHE A 596 -5.24 8.71 -32.01
C PHE A 596 -3.72 8.56 -31.98
N LEU A 597 -3.21 7.64 -31.17
CA LEU A 597 -1.80 7.31 -31.10
C LEU A 597 -1.47 6.28 -32.18
N ILE A 598 -0.68 6.69 -33.17
CA ILE A 598 -0.11 5.78 -34.17
C ILE A 598 1.27 5.32 -33.68
N THR A 599 1.36 4.05 -33.29
CA THR A 599 2.62 3.41 -32.93
C THR A 599 3.22 2.68 -34.13
N VAL A 600 4.40 3.12 -34.53
CA VAL A 600 5.21 2.52 -35.59
C VAL A 600 6.12 1.47 -34.97
N LEU A 601 5.88 0.20 -35.29
CA LEU A 601 6.63 -0.94 -34.78
C LEU A 601 7.75 -1.35 -35.75
N ASP A 602 8.82 -1.94 -35.22
CA ASP A 602 9.82 -2.62 -36.05
C ASP A 602 9.18 -3.81 -36.81
N ASP A 603 9.70 -4.15 -37.99
CA ASP A 603 9.08 -5.09 -38.92
C ASP A 603 8.79 -6.44 -38.24
N LYS A 604 9.70 -6.92 -37.37
CA LYS A 604 9.54 -8.19 -36.64
C LYS A 604 8.40 -8.11 -35.62
N SER A 605 8.33 -7.04 -34.85
CA SER A 605 7.27 -6.81 -33.86
C SER A 605 5.91 -6.65 -34.52
N TYR A 606 5.85 -5.92 -35.64
CA TYR A 606 4.62 -5.75 -36.40
C TYR A 606 4.11 -7.06 -37.00
N ASP A 607 4.98 -7.83 -37.67
CA ASP A 607 4.61 -9.12 -38.28
C ASP A 607 4.10 -10.12 -37.25
N LYS A 608 4.76 -10.17 -36.09
CA LYS A 608 4.34 -11.00 -34.97
C LYS A 608 2.97 -10.57 -34.44
N TYR A 609 2.79 -9.27 -34.19
CA TYR A 609 1.51 -8.73 -33.70
C TYR A 609 0.37 -8.97 -34.70
N ALA A 610 0.59 -8.71 -35.99
CA ALA A 610 -0.37 -8.98 -37.05
C ALA A 610 -0.76 -10.46 -37.12
N SER A 611 0.20 -11.37 -36.98
CA SER A 611 -0.03 -12.82 -36.90
C SER A 611 -0.85 -13.20 -35.68
N ASP A 612 -0.51 -12.67 -34.50
CA ASP A 612 -1.23 -12.92 -33.24
C ASP A 612 -2.67 -12.38 -33.27
N ALA A 613 -2.89 -11.24 -33.93
CA ALA A 613 -4.19 -10.65 -34.20
C ALA A 613 -4.98 -11.37 -35.33
N GLY A 614 -4.32 -12.25 -36.11
CA GLY A 614 -4.96 -13.00 -37.20
C GLY A 614 -5.17 -12.21 -38.50
N ILE A 615 -4.40 -11.14 -38.72
CA ILE A 615 -4.53 -10.21 -39.86
C ILE A 615 -3.56 -10.62 -40.97
N LYS A 616 -4.07 -10.95 -42.16
CA LYS A 616 -3.30 -11.59 -43.25
C LYS A 616 -2.78 -10.64 -44.34
N ASN A 617 -3.17 -9.36 -44.33
CA ASN A 617 -2.82 -8.33 -45.34
C ASN A 617 -2.35 -7.01 -44.68
N ALA A 618 -1.47 -7.11 -43.69
CA ALA A 618 -1.06 -5.98 -42.85
C ALA A 618 -0.02 -5.03 -43.50
N ALA A 619 0.62 -5.44 -44.60
CA ALA A 619 1.89 -4.88 -45.08
C ALA A 619 1.92 -3.39 -45.49
N ALA A 620 0.79 -2.67 -45.47
CA ALA A 620 0.72 -1.24 -45.84
C ALA A 620 -0.37 -0.44 -45.09
N GLY A 621 -0.93 -0.94 -43.99
CA GLY A 621 -2.00 -0.22 -43.28
C GLY A 621 -1.96 -0.41 -41.77
N ALA A 622 -2.71 0.41 -41.05
CA ALA A 622 -2.74 0.40 -39.60
C ALA A 622 -3.66 -0.70 -39.05
N ILE A 623 -3.28 -1.30 -37.93
CA ILE A 623 -4.10 -2.22 -37.14
C ILE A 623 -4.74 -1.40 -36.01
N LEU A 624 -6.07 -1.28 -36.04
CA LEU A 624 -6.84 -0.57 -35.02
C LEU A 624 -7.19 -1.50 -33.87
N VAL A 625 -6.85 -1.12 -32.64
CA VAL A 625 -7.39 -1.73 -31.43
C VAL A 625 -8.75 -1.10 -31.13
N ASN A 626 -9.83 -1.86 -31.29
CA ASN A 626 -11.19 -1.32 -31.28
C ASN A 626 -12.00 -1.70 -30.04
N LYS A 627 -11.32 -2.01 -28.94
CA LYS A 627 -11.96 -2.41 -27.68
C LYS A 627 -11.21 -1.84 -26.49
N GLY A 628 -11.91 -1.09 -25.66
CA GLY A 628 -11.37 -0.50 -24.42
C GLY A 628 -12.10 -1.02 -23.18
N THR A 629 -11.45 -0.93 -22.03
CA THR A 629 -12.07 -1.20 -20.72
C THR A 629 -12.21 0.12 -19.96
N PHE A 630 -13.44 0.49 -19.64
CA PHE A 630 -13.75 1.77 -19.02
C PHE A 630 -14.43 1.58 -17.67
N ASP A 631 -14.18 2.51 -16.76
CA ASP A 631 -14.90 2.60 -15.49
C ASP A 631 -16.20 3.37 -15.71
N VAL A 632 -17.34 2.65 -15.71
CA VAL A 632 -18.66 3.25 -15.92
C VAL A 632 -19.39 3.36 -14.59
N TYR A 633 -19.85 4.56 -14.24
CA TYR A 633 -20.64 4.78 -13.04
C TYR A 633 -21.99 4.07 -13.14
N ASN A 634 -22.26 3.17 -12.20
CA ASN A 634 -23.52 2.46 -12.10
C ASN A 634 -24.38 3.09 -11.01
N GLU A 635 -25.36 3.89 -11.42
CA GLU A 635 -26.29 4.63 -10.54
C GLU A 635 -27.00 3.75 -9.50
N ASN A 636 -27.40 2.53 -9.88
CA ASN A 636 -28.10 1.61 -8.99
C ASN A 636 -27.23 1.11 -7.84
N SER A 637 -25.92 1.03 -8.08
CA SER A 637 -24.93 0.58 -7.09
C SER A 637 -24.15 1.73 -6.47
N SER A 638 -24.27 2.93 -7.03
CA SER A 638 -23.46 4.12 -6.75
C SER A 638 -21.96 3.83 -6.80
N LYS A 639 -21.50 3.06 -7.79
CA LYS A 639 -20.11 2.61 -7.96
C LYS A 639 -19.70 2.55 -9.42
N TYR A 640 -18.42 2.76 -9.66
CA TYR A 640 -17.79 2.45 -10.94
C TYR A 640 -17.69 0.93 -11.14
N VAL A 641 -17.98 0.48 -12.35
CA VAL A 641 -17.86 -0.91 -12.78
C VAL A 641 -17.06 -0.92 -14.08
N LYS A 642 -16.05 -1.79 -14.16
CA LYS A 642 -15.31 -2.02 -15.39
C LYS A 642 -16.21 -2.63 -16.45
N LYS A 643 -16.30 -1.97 -17.59
CA LYS A 643 -17.09 -2.38 -18.74
C LYS A 643 -16.22 -2.34 -19.99
N GLU A 644 -16.22 -3.45 -20.73
CA GLU A 644 -15.60 -3.49 -22.05
C GLU A 644 -16.57 -2.91 -23.07
N MET A 645 -16.07 -2.00 -23.91
CA MET A 645 -16.86 -1.34 -24.96
C MET A 645 -16.08 -1.38 -26.28
N GLU A 646 -16.79 -1.58 -27.39
CA GLU A 646 -16.25 -1.37 -28.74
C GLU A 646 -16.21 0.13 -29.01
N LEU A 647 -15.10 0.65 -29.53
CA LEU A 647 -14.87 2.10 -29.61
C LEU A 647 -15.51 2.70 -30.86
N TYR A 648 -15.15 2.18 -32.03
CA TYR A 648 -15.45 2.74 -33.34
C TYR A 648 -16.13 1.73 -34.28
N LYS A 649 -16.74 2.23 -35.36
CA LYS A 649 -17.43 1.45 -36.40
C LYS A 649 -16.53 1.08 -37.59
N TYR A 650 -15.26 1.49 -37.57
CA TYR A 650 -14.28 1.22 -38.63
C TYR A 650 -14.07 -0.27 -38.89
N LYS A 651 -13.74 -0.60 -40.14
CA LYS A 651 -13.48 -1.93 -40.66
C LYS A 651 -12.20 -1.96 -41.48
N ALA A 652 -11.68 -3.16 -41.71
CA ALA A 652 -10.56 -3.34 -42.63
C ALA A 652 -10.91 -2.80 -44.03
N GLY A 653 -10.06 -1.91 -44.55
CA GLY A 653 -10.25 -1.20 -45.81
C GLY A 653 -10.78 0.23 -45.67
N ASP A 654 -11.24 0.65 -44.49
CA ASP A 654 -11.64 2.03 -44.25
C ASP A 654 -10.42 2.95 -44.13
N THR A 655 -10.61 4.24 -44.39
CA THR A 655 -9.58 5.28 -44.28
C THR A 655 -9.99 6.29 -43.22
N ILE A 656 -9.06 6.63 -42.34
CA ILE A 656 -9.24 7.63 -41.28
C ILE A 656 -8.39 8.84 -41.64
N GLU A 657 -9.01 10.02 -41.70
CA GLU A 657 -8.30 11.29 -41.86
C GLU A 657 -7.74 11.70 -40.50
N CYS A 658 -6.43 11.57 -40.33
CA CYS A 658 -5.70 11.89 -39.11
C CYS A 658 -5.04 13.26 -39.27
N GLY A 659 -5.36 14.19 -38.39
CA GLY A 659 -4.75 15.51 -38.36
C GLY A 659 -3.55 15.60 -37.43
N TYR A 660 -2.63 16.49 -37.75
CA TYR A 660 -1.44 16.81 -36.97
C TYR A 660 -1.02 18.26 -37.23
N ASN A 661 -0.20 18.83 -36.34
CA ASN A 661 0.34 20.17 -36.48
C ASN A 661 1.80 20.11 -36.95
N VAL A 662 2.15 20.97 -37.91
CA VAL A 662 3.53 21.18 -38.35
C VAL A 662 3.99 22.53 -37.81
N TYR A 663 5.10 22.52 -37.08
CA TYR A 663 5.75 23.74 -36.61
C TYR A 663 6.87 24.09 -37.61
N ASP A 664 6.98 25.36 -38.01
CA ASP A 664 8.10 25.80 -38.86
C ASP A 664 9.40 25.66 -38.04
N ASP A 665 10.28 24.76 -38.46
CA ASP A 665 11.63 24.66 -37.91
C ASP A 665 12.33 26.02 -38.07
N ALA A 666 12.75 26.63 -36.96
CA ALA A 666 13.62 27.78 -37.00
C ALA A 666 14.96 27.39 -37.65
N SER A 667 15.07 27.68 -38.94
CA SER A 667 16.28 27.74 -39.77
C SER A 667 17.14 26.48 -39.90
N SER A 668 16.90 25.73 -40.97
CA SER A 668 17.99 25.28 -41.82
C SER A 668 18.57 26.47 -42.58
N ASP A 669 19.87 26.73 -42.41
CA ASP A 669 20.67 27.75 -43.11
C ASP A 669 20.33 27.90 -44.61
N ASP A 670 20.09 29.15 -45.04
CA ASP A 670 20.63 29.81 -46.25
C ASP A 670 19.72 30.99 -46.65
N ASN A 671 20.14 32.24 -46.37
CA ASN A 671 20.43 33.25 -47.40
C ASN A 671 20.71 34.64 -46.83
N ALA A 672 21.67 35.27 -47.49
CA ALA A 672 22.13 36.62 -47.27
C ALA A 672 21.24 37.69 -47.93
N ALA A 673 21.41 38.92 -47.41
CA ALA A 673 21.33 40.23 -48.07
C ALA A 673 20.02 41.03 -48.00
N GLU A 674 20.20 42.28 -47.51
CA GLU A 674 19.54 43.56 -47.85
C GLU A 674 18.00 43.63 -47.67
N GLY A 675 17.39 44.63 -47.05
CA GLY A 675 17.76 45.98 -46.65
C GLY A 675 16.47 46.81 -46.52
N ASP A 676 16.48 47.76 -45.60
CA ASP A 676 15.72 49.02 -45.56
C ASP A 676 14.18 49.07 -45.38
N THR A 677 13.81 49.78 -44.28
CA THR A 677 12.73 50.79 -44.12
C THR A 677 11.27 50.31 -44.22
N GLU A 678 10.32 50.70 -43.38
CA GLU A 678 10.04 52.03 -42.81
C GLU A 678 8.96 51.91 -41.71
N SER A 679 8.80 53.00 -40.96
CA SER A 679 8.00 53.19 -39.75
C SER A 679 6.49 52.94 -39.83
N SER A 680 5.87 52.62 -38.68
CA SER A 680 4.83 53.49 -38.10
C SER A 680 4.56 53.19 -36.62
N THR A 681 4.46 54.30 -35.89
CA THR A 681 4.14 54.55 -34.50
C THR A 681 2.67 54.32 -34.16
N ASP A 682 2.35 53.70 -33.02
CA ASP A 682 1.75 54.34 -31.83
C ASP A 682 0.96 53.35 -30.94
N ASP A 683 1.39 53.31 -29.67
CA ASP A 683 0.62 53.34 -28.42
C ASP A 683 -0.32 52.19 -27.95
N ASN A 684 0.14 51.62 -26.83
CA ASN A 684 -0.55 51.33 -25.54
C ASN A 684 -1.00 49.89 -25.20
N ASN A 685 -0.17 49.28 -24.33
CA ASN A 685 -0.50 48.58 -23.07
C ASN A 685 -1.67 47.57 -23.01
N ALA A 686 -1.30 46.28 -23.06
CA ALA A 686 -1.71 45.26 -22.08
C ALA A 686 -0.72 44.09 -22.20
N VAL A 687 0.05 43.82 -21.13
CA VAL A 687 0.93 42.65 -21.02
C VAL A 687 0.15 41.65 -20.18
N GLU A 688 -0.51 40.71 -20.84
CA GLU A 688 -0.92 39.43 -20.28
C GLU A 688 0.26 38.47 -20.49
N GLY A 689 0.72 37.86 -19.41
CA GLY A 689 1.80 36.89 -19.40
C GLY A 689 1.24 35.60 -18.85
N ASP A 690 0.73 34.77 -19.75
CA ASP A 690 0.26 33.43 -19.47
C ASP A 690 1.46 32.55 -19.13
N THR A 691 1.41 31.91 -17.96
CA THR A 691 2.33 30.86 -17.56
C THR A 691 1.50 29.72 -16.99
N GLU A 692 0.85 28.97 -17.89
CA GLU A 692 0.25 27.69 -17.52
C GLU A 692 1.35 26.63 -17.37
N SER A 693 1.65 26.31 -16.12
CA SER A 693 2.44 25.13 -15.77
C SER A 693 1.59 23.87 -16.01
N GLY A 694 1.82 23.22 -17.15
CA GLY A 694 1.18 21.97 -17.51
C GLY A 694 1.50 20.85 -16.52
N THR A 695 0.56 20.56 -15.63
CA THR A 695 0.38 19.20 -15.11
C THR A 695 -0.26 18.39 -16.22
N GLU A 696 0.40 17.29 -16.64
CA GLU A 696 -0.19 16.26 -17.50
C GLU A 696 -1.45 15.69 -16.83
N ASP A 697 -2.57 16.36 -17.05
CA ASP A 697 -3.89 15.82 -16.83
C ASP A 697 -4.20 14.91 -18.02
N ASN A 698 -4.44 13.65 -17.73
CA ASN A 698 -4.78 12.61 -18.71
C ASN A 698 -6.26 12.72 -19.16
N SER A 699 -6.78 13.95 -19.17
CA SER A 699 -8.04 14.32 -19.79
C SER A 699 -7.66 14.76 -21.21
N GLY A 700 -8.09 14.00 -22.22
CA GLY A 700 -7.81 14.30 -23.63
C GLY A 700 -8.46 15.61 -24.11
N TYR A 701 -8.06 16.74 -23.53
CA TYR A 701 -8.48 18.09 -23.85
C TYR A 701 -7.23 18.85 -24.28
N VAL A 702 -7.18 19.20 -25.55
CA VAL A 702 -6.12 20.04 -26.10
C VAL A 702 -6.64 21.47 -26.10
N ASP A 703 -5.92 22.36 -25.44
CA ASP A 703 -6.23 23.78 -25.40
C ASP A 703 -6.18 24.41 -26.82
N GLU A 704 -7.15 25.28 -27.13
CA GLU A 704 -7.29 25.96 -28.42
C GLU A 704 -6.16 26.98 -28.68
N GLU A 705 -5.43 27.42 -27.65
CA GLU A 705 -4.39 28.43 -27.78
C GLU A 705 -3.06 27.85 -28.31
N THR A 706 -2.77 26.58 -27.99
CA THR A 706 -1.61 25.84 -28.55
C THR A 706 -1.75 25.55 -30.05
N ILE A 707 -2.97 25.65 -30.60
CA ILE A 707 -3.28 25.40 -32.01
C ILE A 707 -2.79 26.55 -32.92
N ASN A 708 -2.58 27.75 -32.41
CA ASN A 708 -2.42 28.94 -33.26
C ASN A 708 -1.01 29.21 -33.81
N ASN A 709 0.01 28.43 -33.45
CA ASN A 709 1.39 28.64 -33.94
C ASN A 709 1.90 27.56 -34.93
N GLY A 710 1.10 26.54 -35.26
CA GLY A 710 1.47 25.49 -36.23
C GLY A 710 0.54 25.44 -37.46
N VAL A 711 1.06 25.03 -38.62
CA VAL A 711 0.23 24.78 -39.81
C VAL A 711 -0.45 23.43 -39.67
N ARG A 712 -1.77 23.44 -39.53
CA ARG A 712 -2.61 22.24 -39.48
C ARG A 712 -2.52 21.44 -40.79
N LYS A 713 -2.24 20.13 -40.69
CA LYS A 713 -2.19 19.18 -41.82
C LYS A 713 -3.01 17.93 -41.51
N THR A 714 -3.34 17.18 -42.55
CA THR A 714 -4.01 15.89 -42.44
C THR A 714 -3.31 14.82 -43.27
N VAL A 715 -3.48 13.57 -42.86
CA VAL A 715 -2.96 12.38 -43.54
C VAL A 715 -3.98 11.25 -43.48
N ASP A 716 -4.15 10.56 -44.61
CA ASP A 716 -5.11 9.47 -44.75
C ASP A 716 -4.49 8.13 -44.30
N VAL A 717 -4.97 7.58 -43.19
CA VAL A 717 -4.50 6.31 -42.65
C VAL A 717 -5.47 5.19 -43.02
N THR A 718 -5.02 4.22 -43.80
CA THR A 718 -5.83 3.06 -44.20
C THR A 718 -5.77 1.95 -43.15
N ILE A 719 -6.92 1.44 -42.71
CA ILE A 719 -7.02 0.35 -41.73
C ILE A 719 -6.82 -1.02 -42.42
N ALA A 720 -5.72 -1.70 -42.10
CA ALA A 720 -5.45 -3.05 -42.58
C ALA A 720 -6.22 -4.12 -41.82
N GLY A 721 -6.59 -3.87 -40.56
CA GLY A 721 -7.34 -4.80 -39.74
C GLY A 721 -7.81 -4.18 -38.42
N VAL A 722 -8.84 -4.78 -37.85
CA VAL A 722 -9.42 -4.37 -36.57
C VAL A 722 -9.34 -5.55 -35.60
N THR A 723 -8.88 -5.31 -34.38
CA THR A 723 -8.61 -6.34 -33.38
C THR A 723 -9.00 -5.88 -31.97
N ASP A 724 -9.26 -6.83 -31.09
CA ASP A 724 -9.42 -6.63 -29.65
C ASP A 724 -8.14 -6.97 -28.86
N LYS A 725 -7.13 -7.55 -29.52
CA LYS A 725 -5.83 -7.86 -28.93
C LYS A 725 -4.91 -6.66 -29.02
N VAL A 726 -4.25 -6.35 -27.90
CA VAL A 726 -3.17 -5.36 -27.82
C VAL A 726 -1.80 -6.04 -27.87
N PRO A 727 -0.78 -5.37 -28.44
CA PRO A 727 0.59 -5.88 -28.42
C PRO A 727 1.23 -5.78 -27.03
N THR A 728 2.37 -6.47 -26.86
CA THR A 728 3.17 -6.44 -25.63
C THR A 728 3.53 -5.01 -25.23
N GLY A 729 3.36 -4.67 -23.97
CA GLY A 729 3.58 -3.29 -23.48
C GLY A 729 2.37 -2.37 -23.47
N TYR A 730 1.34 -2.65 -24.28
CA TYR A 730 0.19 -1.76 -24.49
C TYR A 730 -1.09 -2.19 -23.76
N LYS A 731 -0.99 -3.14 -22.81
CA LYS A 731 -2.10 -3.52 -21.94
C LYS A 731 -2.36 -2.45 -20.88
N GLY A 732 -3.52 -1.79 -20.93
CA GLY A 732 -3.96 -0.84 -19.90
C GLY A 732 -4.18 0.59 -20.40
N TYR A 733 -3.85 0.90 -21.66
CA TYR A 733 -4.22 2.14 -22.33
C TYR A 733 -5.75 2.14 -22.55
N GLY A 734 -6.49 2.72 -21.61
CA GLY A 734 -7.95 2.71 -21.60
C GLY A 734 -8.59 3.86 -22.38
N ASN A 735 -7.92 5.02 -22.44
CA ASN A 735 -8.52 6.27 -22.93
C ASN A 735 -7.99 6.72 -24.30
N THR A 736 -6.78 6.32 -24.70
CA THR A 736 -6.18 6.70 -25.99
C THR A 736 -6.49 5.65 -27.06
N THR A 737 -6.84 6.08 -28.27
CA THR A 737 -7.08 5.16 -29.39
C THR A 737 -5.76 4.69 -29.98
N LEU A 738 -5.56 3.38 -30.07
CA LEU A 738 -4.28 2.79 -30.50
C LEU A 738 -4.35 2.26 -31.94
N LEU A 739 -3.46 2.76 -32.79
CA LEU A 739 -3.19 2.26 -34.13
C LEU A 739 -1.76 1.77 -34.20
N PHE A 740 -1.54 0.62 -34.84
CA PHE A 740 -0.20 0.05 -35.02
C PHE A 740 0.11 -0.14 -36.50
N MET A 741 1.29 0.28 -36.94
CA MET A 741 1.77 0.03 -38.30
C MET A 741 3.27 -0.24 -38.31
N ASN A 742 3.81 -0.76 -39.41
CA ASN A 742 5.26 -0.87 -39.57
C ASN A 742 5.85 0.39 -40.19
N GLN A 743 7.18 0.50 -40.14
CA GLN A 743 7.92 1.62 -40.72
C GLN A 743 7.58 1.88 -42.20
N LYS A 744 7.47 0.83 -43.02
CA LYS A 744 7.13 0.97 -44.45
C LYS A 744 5.71 1.50 -44.67
N GLY A 745 4.75 1.03 -43.88
CA GLY A 745 3.37 1.49 -43.92
C GLY A 745 3.29 2.97 -43.51
N PHE A 746 4.00 3.34 -42.45
CA PHE A 746 4.10 4.72 -41.99
C PHE A 746 4.69 5.60 -43.10
N GLU A 747 5.85 5.23 -43.66
CA GLU A 747 6.50 5.91 -44.80
C GLU A 747 5.60 6.10 -46.03
N SER A 748 4.72 5.14 -46.28
CA SER A 748 3.79 5.21 -47.42
C SER A 748 2.74 6.31 -47.28
N LEU A 749 2.46 6.79 -46.06
CA LEU A 749 1.50 7.86 -45.80
C LEU A 749 1.91 9.18 -46.48
N TRP A 750 3.20 9.38 -46.75
CA TRP A 750 3.73 10.57 -47.42
C TRP A 750 4.08 10.36 -48.88
N ALA A 751 3.94 9.13 -49.41
CA ALA A 751 4.42 8.76 -50.73
C ALA A 751 3.60 9.36 -51.89
N ASP A 752 2.35 9.80 -51.63
CA ASP A 752 1.45 10.33 -52.66
C ASP A 752 1.62 11.84 -52.92
N GLY A 753 2.50 12.50 -52.17
CA GLY A 753 2.82 13.93 -52.30
C GLY A 753 1.68 14.88 -51.91
N LYS A 754 0.53 14.38 -51.43
CA LYS A 754 -0.60 15.23 -51.01
C LYS A 754 -0.33 15.94 -49.69
N SER A 755 0.51 15.37 -48.84
CA SER A 755 0.92 15.93 -47.54
C SER A 755 2.20 16.78 -47.59
N GLY A 756 2.66 17.18 -48.79
CA GLY A 756 3.67 18.24 -48.94
C GLY A 756 5.15 17.82 -49.03
N ASN A 757 5.50 16.53 -49.10
CA ASN A 757 6.90 16.04 -49.15
C ASN A 757 7.82 16.53 -47.99
N GLU A 758 7.25 17.04 -46.90
CA GLU A 758 7.97 17.57 -45.74
C GLU A 758 7.88 16.62 -44.53
N LEU A 759 8.74 16.88 -43.52
CA LEU A 759 9.05 15.99 -42.41
C LEU A 759 7.82 15.50 -41.61
N LYS A 760 8.02 14.35 -40.96
CA LYS A 760 7.11 13.64 -40.05
C LYS A 760 6.46 14.60 -39.01
N PRO A 761 5.33 14.21 -38.38
CA PRO A 761 4.85 14.90 -37.18
C PRO A 761 6.00 15.07 -36.17
N GLY A 762 5.93 16.11 -35.33
CA GLY A 762 6.93 16.40 -34.29
C GLY A 762 7.22 15.26 -33.30
N HIS A 763 8.06 15.54 -32.29
CA HIS A 763 8.61 14.61 -31.30
C HIS A 763 7.88 13.26 -31.13
N ALA A 764 8.50 12.17 -31.61
CA ALA A 764 7.99 10.82 -31.41
C ALA A 764 8.32 10.30 -30.01
N SER A 765 7.39 9.57 -29.39
CA SER A 765 7.62 8.87 -28.13
C SER A 765 8.19 7.47 -28.38
N TYR A 766 9.45 7.25 -28.01
CA TYR A 766 10.09 5.96 -28.25
C TYR A 766 9.97 5.06 -27.02
N SER A 767 9.49 3.83 -27.24
CA SER A 767 9.37 2.84 -26.18
C SER A 767 9.81 1.46 -26.67
N ALA A 768 10.37 0.67 -25.75
CA ALA A 768 10.65 -0.73 -25.98
C ALA A 768 10.29 -1.56 -24.76
N TYR A 769 9.77 -2.75 -25.00
CA TYR A 769 9.33 -3.70 -23.98
C TYR A 769 10.03 -5.02 -24.23
N VAL A 770 10.73 -5.55 -23.23
CA VAL A 770 11.54 -6.76 -23.34
C VAL A 770 11.11 -7.79 -22.31
N VAL A 771 11.04 -9.04 -22.77
CA VAL A 771 10.92 -10.24 -21.95
C VAL A 771 12.32 -10.83 -21.80
N ALA A 772 12.95 -10.55 -20.67
CA ALA A 772 14.28 -11.04 -20.32
C ALA A 772 14.18 -12.27 -19.40
N GLU A 773 15.03 -13.28 -19.59
CA GLU A 773 15.14 -14.43 -18.68
C GLU A 773 15.58 -13.97 -17.27
N ASN A 774 16.50 -13.01 -17.21
CA ASN A 774 16.94 -12.34 -15.99
C ASN A 774 16.96 -10.81 -16.18
N ALA A 775 15.93 -10.13 -15.68
CA ALA A 775 15.76 -8.69 -15.82
C ALA A 775 16.91 -7.86 -15.23
N ASP A 776 17.51 -8.29 -14.11
CA ASP A 776 18.60 -7.54 -13.47
C ASP A 776 19.89 -7.58 -14.32
N GLU A 777 20.27 -8.77 -14.79
CA GLU A 777 21.44 -8.94 -15.67
C GLU A 777 21.23 -8.31 -17.04
N TYR A 778 20.01 -8.40 -17.57
CA TYR A 778 19.65 -7.74 -18.83
C TYR A 778 19.75 -6.23 -18.72
N GLN A 779 19.20 -5.63 -17.65
CA GLN A 779 19.31 -4.20 -17.38
C GLN A 779 20.79 -3.78 -17.29
N ASP A 780 21.60 -4.48 -16.49
CA ASP A 780 23.03 -4.17 -16.33
C ASP A 780 23.78 -4.24 -17.68
N THR A 781 23.45 -5.23 -18.52
CA THR A 781 24.08 -5.42 -19.83
C THR A 781 23.62 -4.36 -20.84
N PHE A 782 22.32 -4.06 -20.87
CA PHE A 782 21.76 -2.99 -21.70
C PHE A 782 22.37 -1.64 -21.35
N GLU A 783 22.45 -1.31 -20.06
CA GLU A 783 23.05 -0.06 -19.60
C GLU A 783 24.53 0.02 -20.00
N LYS A 784 25.27 -1.09 -19.97
CA LYS A 784 26.68 -1.17 -20.37
C LYS A 784 26.90 -1.08 -21.88
N GLU A 785 26.12 -1.80 -22.69
CA GLU A 785 26.22 -1.79 -24.16
C GLU A 785 25.82 -0.42 -24.74
N THR A 786 24.84 0.26 -24.11
CA THR A 786 24.46 1.63 -24.47
C THR A 786 25.46 2.68 -23.96
N GLU A 787 26.15 2.44 -22.82
CA GLU A 787 27.21 3.32 -22.30
C GLU A 787 28.43 3.39 -23.24
N GLY A 788 28.77 2.30 -23.91
CA GLY A 788 29.97 2.20 -24.76
C GLY A 788 29.80 2.57 -26.24
N ASN A 789 28.56 2.80 -26.71
CA ASN A 789 28.27 2.92 -28.14
C ASN A 789 27.94 4.37 -28.56
N THR A 790 28.73 4.92 -29.48
CA THR A 790 28.54 6.28 -30.02
C THR A 790 27.20 6.48 -30.74
N GLU A 791 26.60 5.42 -31.29
CA GLU A 791 25.31 5.49 -31.99
C GLU A 791 24.13 5.74 -31.04
N TYR A 792 24.18 5.19 -29.83
CA TYR A 792 23.13 5.38 -28.80
C TYR A 792 23.47 6.50 -27.81
N SER A 793 24.59 7.20 -28.04
CA SER A 793 25.10 8.24 -27.15
C SER A 793 24.29 9.54 -27.17
N GLN A 794 23.25 9.66 -28.01
CA GLN A 794 22.37 10.83 -28.08
C GLN A 794 20.95 10.55 -27.55
N ILE A 795 20.74 9.37 -26.94
CA ILE A 795 19.43 8.89 -26.50
C ILE A 795 19.42 8.82 -24.97
N SER A 796 18.43 9.48 -24.36
CA SER A 796 18.16 9.33 -22.93
C SER A 796 17.29 8.10 -22.72
N PHE A 797 17.76 7.14 -21.94
CA PHE A 797 17.03 5.92 -21.60
C PHE A 797 16.50 5.96 -20.17
N TYR A 798 15.22 5.67 -19.99
CA TYR A 798 14.60 5.34 -18.71
C TYR A 798 14.21 3.86 -18.70
N VAL A 799 14.88 3.06 -17.87
CA VAL A 799 14.64 1.62 -17.76
C VAL A 799 13.81 1.32 -16.50
N SER A 800 12.61 0.77 -16.70
CA SER A 800 11.77 0.21 -15.64
C SER A 800 11.97 -1.30 -15.57
N ASN A 801 12.42 -1.78 -14.41
CA ASN A 801 12.60 -3.21 -14.12
C ASN A 801 11.43 -3.68 -13.26
N LEU A 802 10.42 -4.23 -13.93
CA LEU A 802 9.18 -4.66 -13.30
C LEU A 802 9.40 -5.85 -12.37
N ASP A 803 10.34 -6.74 -12.68
CA ASP A 803 10.68 -7.86 -11.78
C ASP A 803 11.23 -7.35 -10.45
N LYS A 804 12.05 -6.30 -10.45
CA LYS A 804 12.57 -5.65 -9.24
C LYS A 804 11.46 -4.95 -8.46
N GLU A 805 10.61 -4.18 -9.12
CA GLU A 805 9.46 -3.52 -8.49
C GLU A 805 8.47 -4.53 -7.89
N MET A 806 8.16 -5.61 -8.62
CA MET A 806 7.36 -6.73 -8.16
C MET A 806 7.95 -7.39 -6.92
N ARG A 807 9.27 -7.63 -6.91
CA ARG A 807 9.96 -8.21 -5.74
C ARG A 807 9.79 -7.29 -4.54
N ASP A 808 9.95 -5.99 -4.71
CA ASP A 808 9.79 -4.98 -3.65
C ASP A 808 8.35 -4.92 -3.12
N GLU A 809 7.32 -4.87 -3.97
CA GLU A 809 5.93 -4.86 -3.50
C GLU A 809 5.50 -6.21 -2.90
N LYS A 810 5.84 -7.32 -3.55
CA LYS A 810 5.53 -8.68 -3.05
C LYS A 810 6.18 -8.93 -1.71
N SER A 811 7.36 -8.35 -1.46
CA SER A 811 8.01 -8.44 -0.16
C SER A 811 7.19 -7.77 0.96
N LEU A 812 6.59 -6.59 0.70
CA LEU A 812 5.74 -5.86 1.64
C LEU A 812 4.46 -6.64 1.98
N PHE A 813 3.81 -7.26 0.99
CA PHE A 813 2.62 -8.09 1.24
C PHE A 813 2.94 -9.47 1.82
N THR A 814 4.06 -10.07 1.43
CA THR A 814 4.57 -11.31 2.06
C THR A 814 4.82 -11.08 3.54
N LEU A 815 5.37 -9.92 3.88
CA LEU A 815 5.56 -9.48 5.24
C LEU A 815 4.24 -9.40 6.03
N LEU A 816 3.22 -8.70 5.49
CA LEU A 816 1.88 -8.66 6.09
C LEU A 816 1.32 -10.08 6.29
N GLY A 817 1.62 -10.99 5.36
CA GLY A 817 1.29 -12.41 5.47
C GLY A 817 1.96 -13.13 6.63
N VAL A 818 3.26 -12.96 6.83
CA VAL A 818 3.97 -13.56 7.98
C VAL A 818 3.33 -13.12 9.30
N PHE A 819 2.97 -11.83 9.43
CA PHE A 819 2.28 -11.32 10.61
C PHE A 819 0.90 -11.96 10.81
N ALA A 820 0.08 -12.03 9.76
CA ALA A 820 -1.25 -12.58 9.81
C ALA A 820 -1.25 -14.09 10.12
N TYR A 821 -0.36 -14.87 9.49
CA TYR A 821 -0.21 -16.30 9.76
C TYR A 821 0.34 -16.57 11.16
N GLY A 822 1.28 -15.76 11.64
CA GLY A 822 1.74 -15.82 13.03
C GLY A 822 0.59 -15.62 14.03
N LEU A 823 -0.28 -14.65 13.78
CA LEU A 823 -1.45 -14.38 14.61
C LEU A 823 -2.48 -15.52 14.57
N ILE A 824 -2.69 -16.13 13.39
CA ILE A 824 -3.52 -17.34 13.23
C ILE A 824 -3.02 -18.48 14.13
N VAL A 825 -1.70 -18.74 14.14
CA VAL A 825 -1.11 -19.81 14.95
C VAL A 825 -1.38 -19.57 16.44
N VAL A 826 -1.21 -18.34 16.92
CA VAL A 826 -1.44 -18.02 18.34
C VAL A 826 -2.93 -18.14 18.71
N ILE A 827 -3.84 -17.67 17.86
CA ILE A 827 -5.29 -17.83 18.08
C ILE A 827 -5.67 -19.31 18.11
N ALA A 828 -5.10 -20.13 17.22
CA ALA A 828 -5.30 -21.57 17.24
C ALA A 828 -4.84 -22.18 18.58
N LEU A 829 -3.66 -21.81 19.09
CA LEU A 829 -3.15 -22.29 20.38
C LEU A 829 -4.08 -21.93 21.55
N ILE A 830 -4.63 -20.71 21.57
CA ILE A 830 -5.63 -20.28 22.57
C ILE A 830 -6.90 -21.12 22.46
N GLY A 831 -7.41 -21.30 21.23
CA GLY A 831 -8.56 -22.14 20.94
C GLY A 831 -8.38 -23.56 21.46
N ILE A 832 -7.25 -24.19 21.13
CA ILE A 832 -6.88 -25.54 21.56
C ILE A 832 -6.85 -25.64 23.07
N THR A 833 -6.14 -24.71 23.73
CA THR A 833 -6.01 -24.70 25.20
C THR A 833 -7.38 -24.60 25.88
N ASN A 834 -8.26 -23.73 25.36
CA ASN A 834 -9.61 -23.57 25.90
C ASN A 834 -10.49 -24.82 25.67
N ILE A 835 -10.38 -25.46 24.50
CA ILE A 835 -11.10 -26.70 24.21
C ILE A 835 -10.60 -27.83 25.12
N ILE A 836 -9.28 -27.99 25.28
CA ILE A 836 -8.67 -28.99 26.18
C ILE A 836 -9.18 -28.79 27.60
N ASN A 837 -9.17 -27.56 28.12
CA ASN A 837 -9.63 -27.26 29.46
C ASN A 837 -11.12 -27.60 29.63
N THR A 838 -11.97 -27.21 28.67
CA THR A 838 -13.42 -27.46 28.74
C THR A 838 -13.77 -28.95 28.68
N LEU A 839 -13.10 -29.69 27.81
CA LEU A 839 -13.33 -31.13 27.64
C LEU A 839 -12.75 -31.92 28.82
N SER A 840 -11.53 -31.59 29.27
CA SER A 840 -10.86 -32.26 30.39
C SER A 840 -11.64 -32.14 31.69
N THR A 841 -11.97 -30.93 32.13
CA THR A 841 -12.83 -30.70 33.32
C THR A 841 -14.19 -31.35 33.14
N GLY A 842 -14.66 -31.34 31.89
CA GLY A 842 -15.89 -31.96 31.48
C GLY A 842 -15.98 -33.48 31.61
N MET A 843 -14.86 -34.18 31.51
CA MET A 843 -14.78 -35.63 31.70
C MET A 843 -14.53 -35.96 33.17
N GLU A 844 -13.74 -35.14 33.86
CA GLU A 844 -13.49 -35.27 35.30
C GLU A 844 -14.80 -35.23 36.10
N LEU A 845 -15.69 -34.28 35.79
CA LEU A 845 -17.04 -34.18 36.37
C LEU A 845 -17.96 -35.36 36.03
N ARG A 846 -17.62 -36.20 35.04
CA ARG A 846 -18.38 -37.40 34.62
C ARG A 846 -17.68 -38.71 34.94
N SER A 847 -16.57 -38.66 35.65
CA SER A 847 -15.78 -39.84 36.03
C SER A 847 -16.62 -40.90 36.74
N ARG A 848 -17.57 -40.49 37.60
CA ARG A 848 -18.52 -41.40 38.27
C ARG A 848 -19.46 -42.11 37.29
N GLU A 849 -20.01 -41.39 36.31
CA GLU A 849 -20.86 -42.01 35.28
C GLU A 849 -20.09 -43.04 34.45
N PHE A 850 -18.82 -42.73 34.16
CA PHE A 850 -17.93 -43.62 33.43
C PHE A 850 -17.55 -44.86 34.25
N ALA A 851 -17.31 -44.69 35.54
CA ALA A 851 -17.09 -45.80 36.47
C ALA A 851 -18.32 -46.71 36.53
N THR A 852 -19.54 -46.17 36.65
CA THR A 852 -20.78 -46.95 36.64
C THR A 852 -20.98 -47.70 35.31
N LEU A 853 -20.74 -47.05 34.17
CA LEU A 853 -20.87 -47.68 32.85
C LEU A 853 -19.87 -48.83 32.68
N ARG A 854 -18.62 -48.67 33.13
CA ARG A 854 -17.62 -49.75 33.13
C ARG A 854 -18.00 -50.90 34.06
N SER A 855 -18.56 -50.60 35.24
CA SER A 855 -19.07 -51.63 36.17
C SER A 855 -20.26 -52.42 35.63
N ILE A 856 -21.07 -51.84 34.73
CA ILE A 856 -22.17 -52.51 34.02
C ILE A 856 -21.66 -53.40 32.86
N GLY A 857 -20.34 -53.38 32.57
CA GLY A 857 -19.71 -54.25 31.56
C GLY A 857 -19.34 -53.55 30.25
N MET A 858 -19.36 -52.22 30.21
CA MET A 858 -18.94 -51.45 29.03
C MET A 858 -17.43 -51.57 28.80
N THR A 859 -17.02 -52.11 27.65
CA THR A 859 -15.60 -52.30 27.32
C THR A 859 -14.89 -50.96 27.07
N ASP A 860 -13.56 -50.93 27.25
CA ASP A 860 -12.75 -49.73 26.98
C ASP A 860 -12.83 -49.27 25.52
N LYS A 861 -13.00 -50.21 24.56
CA LYS A 861 -13.21 -49.89 23.14
C LYS A 861 -14.55 -49.19 22.91
N GLN A 862 -15.64 -49.70 23.51
CA GLN A 862 -16.96 -49.05 23.44
C GLN A 862 -16.95 -47.69 24.13
N PHE A 863 -16.21 -47.56 25.23
CA PHE A 863 -16.01 -46.30 25.94
C PHE A 863 -15.24 -45.26 25.12
N ALA A 864 -14.11 -45.65 24.54
CA ALA A 864 -13.34 -44.79 23.64
C ALA A 864 -14.17 -44.36 22.42
N GLY A 865 -14.97 -45.28 21.83
CA GLY A 865 -15.88 -45.00 20.73
C GLY A 865 -16.96 -43.98 21.08
N MET A 866 -17.58 -44.12 22.27
CA MET A 866 -18.57 -43.16 22.77
C MET A 866 -17.96 -41.76 22.96
N VAL A 867 -16.81 -41.65 23.62
CA VAL A 867 -16.14 -40.35 23.82
C VAL A 867 -15.72 -39.72 22.48
N ARG A 868 -15.25 -40.54 21.52
CA ARG A 868 -14.94 -40.08 20.15
C ARG A 868 -16.15 -39.46 19.48
N LEU A 869 -17.30 -40.12 19.56
CA LEU A 869 -18.53 -39.65 18.94
C LEU A 869 -19.04 -38.35 19.57
N GLU A 870 -18.87 -38.18 20.87
CA GLU A 870 -19.20 -36.94 21.55
C GLU A 870 -18.40 -35.76 20.99
N SER A 871 -17.08 -35.93 20.82
CA SER A 871 -16.22 -34.89 20.26
C SER A 871 -16.54 -34.59 18.79
N VAL A 872 -16.81 -35.63 17.97
CA VAL A 872 -17.21 -35.46 16.57
C VAL A 872 -18.50 -34.65 16.45
N PHE A 873 -19.54 -34.97 17.23
CA PHE A 873 -20.81 -34.23 17.17
C PHE A 873 -20.67 -32.75 17.55
N ILE A 874 -19.78 -32.43 18.50
CA ILE A 874 -19.50 -31.04 18.90
C ILE A 874 -18.88 -30.28 17.74
N SER A 875 -17.85 -30.86 17.13
CA SER A 875 -17.07 -30.16 16.10
C SER A 875 -17.81 -30.07 14.77
N VAL A 876 -18.55 -31.11 14.37
CA VAL A 876 -19.42 -31.02 13.19
C VAL A 876 -20.43 -29.89 13.38
N LYS A 877 -21.08 -29.80 14.54
CA LYS A 877 -21.99 -28.70 14.85
C LYS A 877 -21.28 -27.33 14.82
N ALA A 878 -20.04 -27.27 15.28
CA ALA A 878 -19.26 -26.03 15.25
C ALA A 878 -18.87 -25.63 13.81
N LEU A 879 -18.43 -26.57 12.97
CA LEU A 879 -18.09 -26.29 11.57
C LEU A 879 -19.30 -25.87 10.75
N VAL A 880 -20.46 -26.50 10.96
CA VAL A 880 -21.73 -26.14 10.30
C VAL A 880 -22.17 -24.70 10.61
N ILE A 881 -21.76 -24.14 11.75
CA ILE A 881 -22.04 -22.74 12.11
C ILE A 881 -20.87 -21.83 11.69
N GLY A 882 -19.64 -22.27 11.94
CA GLY A 882 -18.43 -21.46 11.76
C GLY A 882 -18.06 -21.22 10.30
N VAL A 883 -18.23 -22.21 9.42
CA VAL A 883 -17.92 -22.05 8.00
C VAL A 883 -18.87 -21.04 7.33
N PRO A 884 -20.22 -21.16 7.44
CA PRO A 884 -21.13 -20.16 6.86
C PRO A 884 -20.93 -18.76 7.46
N LEU A 885 -20.68 -18.67 8.77
CA LEU A 885 -20.42 -17.38 9.42
C LEU A 885 -19.10 -16.76 8.96
N GLY A 886 -18.06 -17.57 8.74
CA GLY A 886 -16.79 -17.15 8.17
C GLY A 886 -16.95 -16.61 6.75
N ILE A 887 -17.66 -17.35 5.89
CA ILE A 887 -18.00 -16.91 4.53
C ILE A 887 -18.77 -15.58 4.56
N LEU A 888 -19.80 -15.47 5.41
CA LEU A 888 -20.60 -14.25 5.54
C LEU A 888 -19.75 -13.05 5.95
N ILE A 889 -18.86 -13.21 6.94
CA ILE A 889 -17.99 -12.11 7.39
C ILE A 889 -16.95 -11.76 6.32
N SER A 890 -16.37 -12.74 5.63
CA SER A 890 -15.48 -12.49 4.50
C SER A 890 -16.18 -11.75 3.37
N TYR A 891 -17.43 -12.09 3.07
CA TYR A 891 -18.26 -11.38 2.10
C TYR A 891 -18.54 -9.94 2.54
N LEU A 892 -18.94 -9.72 3.80
CA LEU A 892 -19.14 -8.38 4.34
C LEU A 892 -17.85 -7.54 4.31
N LEU A 893 -16.70 -8.16 4.59
CA LEU A 893 -15.39 -7.52 4.48
C LEU A 893 -15.11 -7.07 3.05
N CYS A 894 -15.38 -7.93 2.06
CA CYS A 894 -15.30 -7.57 0.63
C CYS A 894 -16.21 -6.39 0.29
N VAL A 895 -17.47 -6.40 0.76
CA VAL A 895 -18.43 -5.31 0.50
C VAL A 895 -17.99 -4.01 1.15
N MET A 896 -17.44 -4.05 2.37
CA MET A 896 -16.93 -2.87 3.06
C MET A 896 -15.75 -2.26 2.31
N MET A 897 -14.81 -3.09 1.85
CA MET A 897 -13.70 -2.62 1.04
C MET A 897 -14.19 -2.06 -0.29
N ASN A 898 -15.17 -2.71 -0.93
CA ASN A 898 -15.71 -2.17 -2.17
C ASN A 898 -16.47 -0.85 -2.03
N ARG A 899 -16.80 -0.42 -0.81
CA ARG A 899 -17.38 0.91 -0.54
C ARG A 899 -16.30 1.98 -0.29
N MET A 900 -15.04 1.58 -0.28
CA MET A 900 -13.86 2.43 -0.14
C MET A 900 -13.13 2.50 -1.48
N ASP A 901 -13.89 2.56 -2.58
CA ASP A 901 -13.43 2.70 -3.97
C ASP A 901 -12.63 1.51 -4.54
N ASP A 902 -12.72 0.34 -3.90
CA ASP A 902 -12.15 -0.90 -4.42
C ASP A 902 -13.16 -1.70 -5.28
N ALA A 903 -12.80 -2.13 -6.49
CA ALA A 903 -13.60 -3.05 -7.29
C ALA A 903 -13.15 -4.52 -7.09
N ILE A 904 -13.47 -5.15 -5.95
CA ILE A 904 -13.09 -6.55 -5.67
C ILE A 904 -14.26 -7.51 -5.91
N ILE A 905 -14.09 -8.46 -6.81
CA ILE A 905 -15.04 -9.57 -6.99
C ILE A 905 -14.85 -10.57 -5.85
N TYR A 906 -15.94 -10.93 -5.17
CA TYR A 906 -15.89 -11.85 -4.05
C TYR A 906 -15.63 -13.29 -4.52
N GLU A 907 -14.42 -13.80 -4.24
CA GLU A 907 -14.08 -15.20 -4.42
C GLU A 907 -14.09 -15.96 -3.08
N PRO A 908 -14.93 -16.99 -2.91
CA PRO A 908 -14.97 -17.73 -1.64
C PRO A 908 -13.62 -18.43 -1.35
N PRO A 909 -13.11 -18.37 -0.10
CA PRO A 909 -11.79 -18.89 0.25
C PRO A 909 -11.79 -20.43 0.44
N TYR A 910 -12.06 -21.20 -0.62
CA TYR A 910 -12.23 -22.66 -0.56
C TYR A 910 -11.00 -23.38 0.02
N LYS A 911 -9.78 -22.96 -0.34
CA LYS A 911 -8.53 -23.51 0.19
C LYS A 911 -8.46 -23.38 1.71
N ALA A 912 -8.81 -22.20 2.24
CA ALA A 912 -8.83 -21.95 3.68
C ALA A 912 -9.93 -22.74 4.40
N ILE A 913 -11.11 -22.88 3.79
CA ILE A 913 -12.22 -23.66 4.36
C ILE A 913 -11.82 -25.14 4.51
N ILE A 914 -11.23 -25.73 3.47
CA ILE A 914 -10.76 -27.12 3.50
C ILE A 914 -9.69 -27.30 4.58
N LEU A 915 -8.69 -26.42 4.61
CA LEU A 915 -7.62 -26.46 5.62
C LEU A 915 -8.17 -26.31 7.04
N CYS A 916 -9.13 -25.41 7.26
CA CYS A 916 -9.80 -25.22 8.54
C CYS A 916 -10.50 -26.49 9.03
N ILE A 917 -11.24 -27.17 8.14
CA ILE A 917 -11.92 -28.44 8.46
C ILE A 917 -10.90 -29.50 8.85
N VAL A 918 -9.81 -29.64 8.09
CA VAL A 918 -8.73 -30.61 8.36
C VAL A 918 -8.08 -30.32 9.72
N VAL A 919 -7.72 -29.07 10.00
CA VAL A 919 -7.10 -28.68 11.29
C VAL A 919 -8.05 -28.97 12.45
N VAL A 920 -9.33 -28.61 12.35
CA VAL A 920 -10.32 -28.91 13.40
C VAL A 920 -10.44 -30.41 13.64
N ILE A 921 -10.41 -31.24 12.60
CA ILE A 921 -10.42 -32.71 12.72
C ILE A 921 -9.16 -33.22 13.44
N MET A 922 -7.96 -32.74 13.06
CA MET A 922 -6.72 -33.11 13.73
C MET A 922 -6.73 -32.71 15.22
N LEU A 923 -7.25 -31.52 15.53
CA LEU A 923 -7.39 -31.06 16.92
C LEU A 923 -8.31 -31.95 17.74
N ILE A 924 -9.45 -32.37 17.18
CA ILE A 924 -10.33 -33.34 17.85
C ILE A 924 -9.58 -34.63 18.18
N TYR A 925 -8.81 -35.15 17.22
CA TYR A 925 -8.06 -36.38 17.38
C TYR A 925 -7.00 -36.25 18.48
N ALA A 926 -6.22 -35.17 18.47
CA ALA A 926 -5.22 -34.88 19.48
C ALA A 926 -5.84 -34.76 20.88
N ILE A 927 -6.95 -34.03 21.00
CA ILE A 927 -7.65 -33.83 22.27
C ILE A 927 -8.24 -35.14 22.78
N MET A 928 -8.80 -35.97 21.89
CA MET A 928 -9.29 -37.30 22.22
C MET A 928 -8.16 -38.16 22.77
N LYS A 929 -6.99 -38.17 22.13
CA LYS A 929 -5.82 -38.93 22.58
C LYS A 929 -5.38 -38.49 23.98
N LEU A 930 -5.20 -37.18 24.19
CA LEU A 930 -4.83 -36.62 25.50
C LEU A 930 -5.86 -36.94 26.60
N SER A 931 -7.14 -36.82 26.26
CA SER A 931 -8.27 -37.08 27.15
C SER A 931 -8.34 -38.54 27.62
N MET A 932 -8.13 -39.47 26.69
CA MET A 932 -8.19 -40.92 26.96
C MET A 932 -7.01 -41.40 27.81
N THR A 933 -5.80 -40.86 27.58
CA THR A 933 -4.61 -41.22 28.37
C THR A 933 -4.79 -40.88 29.85
N LYS A 934 -5.42 -39.72 30.14
CA LYS A 934 -5.68 -39.26 31.51
C LYS A 934 -6.72 -40.12 32.25
N LEU A 935 -7.72 -40.65 31.53
CA LEU A 935 -8.79 -41.46 32.11
C LEU A 935 -8.43 -42.94 32.32
N ARG A 936 -7.43 -43.47 31.60
CA ARG A 936 -6.96 -44.85 31.76
C ARG A 936 -6.25 -45.13 33.08
N HIS A 937 -5.73 -44.09 33.75
CA HIS A 937 -4.94 -44.21 34.97
C HIS A 937 -5.76 -44.13 36.27
N ASN A 938 -7.07 -43.86 36.21
CA ASN A 938 -7.90 -43.76 37.41
C ASN A 938 -8.48 -45.12 37.81
N ASN A 939 -8.27 -45.52 39.06
CA ASN A 939 -8.82 -46.75 39.62
C ASN A 939 -10.34 -46.58 39.85
N ILE A 940 -11.15 -47.53 39.33
CA ILE A 940 -12.62 -47.45 39.33
C ILE A 940 -13.16 -47.38 40.76
N ILE A 941 -12.58 -48.16 41.67
CA ILE A 941 -12.98 -48.24 43.08
C ILE A 941 -12.66 -46.94 43.83
N GLU A 942 -11.48 -46.37 43.60
CA GLU A 942 -11.02 -45.14 44.26
C GLU A 942 -11.84 -43.92 43.82
N THR A 943 -12.25 -43.91 42.55
CA THR A 943 -13.14 -42.88 41.97
C THR A 943 -14.54 -42.92 42.60
N ILE A 944 -15.04 -44.11 42.94
CA ILE A 944 -16.33 -44.28 43.61
C ILE A 944 -16.23 -43.99 45.13
N LYS A 945 -15.05 -44.21 45.75
CA LYS A 945 -14.84 -44.09 47.20
C LYS A 945 -14.55 -42.66 47.69
N ASN A 946 -13.93 -41.81 46.86
CA ASN A 946 -13.57 -40.41 47.17
C ASN A 946 -14.76 -39.43 47.38
N GLU A 947 -16.00 -39.94 47.47
CA GLU A 947 -17.21 -39.12 47.70
C GLU A 947 -17.78 -39.26 49.12
N ASN A 948 -17.28 -40.20 49.93
CA ASN A 948 -17.77 -40.44 51.29
C ASN A 948 -16.95 -39.74 52.40
N LEU A 949 -16.01 -38.86 52.03
CA LEU A 949 -15.20 -38.05 52.97
C LEU A 949 -15.40 -36.55 52.74
#